data_AF-A0A662AK32-F1
#
_entry.id   AF-A0A662AK32-F1
#
_cell.length_a   1.000
_cell.length_b   1.000
_cell.length_c   1.000
_cell.angle_alpha   90.00
_cell.angle_beta   90.00
_cell.angle_gamma   90.00
#
_symmetry.space_group_name_H-M   'P 1'
#
loop_
_entity.id
_entity.type
_entity.pdbx_description
1 polymer ?
#
loop_
_entity_poly.entity_id
_entity_poly.type
_entity_poly.pdbx_seq_one_letter_code
_entity_poly.pdbx_strand_id
1 'polypeptide(L)'
;MKFQKIIHVLVILLALQLPQVVSYAQTSLDKQKAKLLYDLPIHLRWENDDDIDVIKIGVLNGSQTFIKELKRVTSGGYDNIILIDVISFNSVASITETHILYVPKTQNSQFNNIKRKILGFNTALVTEEYPAKKSIMINLMAKGSKLTFQINNDNLRIANVNVTPGISNLGGINISTKILFDESEKSLKQEKQKVRRLQASIESKQKELAKKEKELERQKEVLFSQGDQIVEQRGKIEVQLAELGKLVGEAKIAKQELQKKTEILHEKERAIRKQENKIGEQIAVLDKLESDISGRQEQIEIQNKEIKSQNIEIKTQMLRIKFQQNVLLIFITLLVVILILAFFLLRGYRLKQRKNKLLAQQKEEISQQAAELEVINKELEKLSIVASETSTAVIILDTQGNFDWINIGFTKMYGYTLKLLNDELNGNIIKASNHPDIESLFNSCIKDKAPVIYESYVTTRDKQERWAQSTLSPILNSEGEVTKLVLIDSDITKIKEAENEILRQNQMILDQATLLESKNVELEKLSLVASKTDNSVVIADLNGEIEWVNDGFTRLLGTTFDEFKKEYGSNLFLTSLNPDIVDQIAEGIAFKKSIHYTSKTYTKANRLIWIQTTMTPIFDNEGNVSKFIAIDADVTKIKLAEEEIARQNEKITDSIHYAKKIQTAVLPPNDFLKKLLPEYFIMFRPKDIVSGDFYWASKKGDQILIAAADCTGHGVPGGFMSMLGMTFLNEITGKLSPEELNAGHILTELRNSVKSSLRQTGKEGEAKDGMDIALCIIDQKTNIMQFAGANNPLFVVRNNDQEQEIIDIKADDMPIGIFYHEKDSFTNHTLQLQEGDSCYLFSDGYPDQFGGKKGRKLMLSRFKKMLAASANRPLHVQKEFLENKFDIWKGNNRQIDDILVIGIRI
;
A
#
# COMPACT_ATOMS: atom_id res chain seq x y z
N MET A 1 -60.91 22.82 -13.10
CA MET A 1 -61.16 24.14 -12.47
C MET A 1 -62.56 24.75 -12.79
N LYS A 2 -63.67 23.97 -12.78
CA LYS A 2 -65.03 24.53 -13.02
C LYS A 2 -66.01 24.40 -11.82
N PHE A 3 -65.80 23.46 -10.89
CA PHE A 3 -66.78 23.16 -9.83
C PHE A 3 -66.91 24.24 -8.73
N GLN A 4 -65.80 24.84 -8.27
CA GLN A 4 -65.81 25.83 -7.17
C GLN A 4 -66.61 27.11 -7.47
N LYS A 5 -66.82 27.47 -8.74
CA LYS A 5 -67.57 28.70 -9.10
C LYS A 5 -69.09 28.56 -8.93
N ILE A 6 -69.65 27.35 -8.99
CA ILE A 6 -71.10 27.13 -8.90
C ILE A 6 -71.59 27.31 -7.45
N ILE A 7 -70.83 26.80 -6.47
CA ILE A 7 -71.18 26.86 -5.04
C ILE A 7 -71.28 28.32 -4.56
N HIS A 8 -70.38 29.20 -5.00
CA HIS A 8 -70.38 30.61 -4.60
C HIS A 8 -71.62 31.39 -5.06
N VAL A 9 -72.21 31.05 -6.21
CA VAL A 9 -73.41 31.75 -6.72
C VAL A 9 -74.67 31.35 -5.94
N LEU A 10 -74.79 30.07 -5.55
CA LEU A 10 -75.93 29.55 -4.79
C LEU A 10 -76.04 30.15 -3.38
N VAL A 11 -74.90 30.39 -2.71
CA VAL A 11 -74.87 31.04 -1.38
C VAL A 11 -75.36 32.49 -1.43
N ILE A 12 -75.04 33.22 -2.50
CA ILE A 12 -75.42 34.64 -2.65
C ILE A 12 -76.92 34.81 -2.91
N LEU A 13 -77.54 33.93 -3.71
CA LEU A 13 -78.97 34.00 -4.01
C LEU A 13 -79.86 33.73 -2.78
N LEU A 14 -79.46 32.81 -1.90
CA LEU A 14 -80.20 32.50 -0.66
C LEU A 14 -80.21 33.65 0.36
N ALA A 15 -79.22 34.54 0.32
CA ALA A 15 -79.16 35.70 1.22
C ALA A 15 -80.21 36.79 0.91
N LEU A 16 -80.74 36.84 -0.32
CA LEU A 16 -81.55 37.96 -0.82
C LEU A 16 -83.04 37.89 -0.49
N GLN A 17 -83.59 36.74 -0.09
CA GLN A 17 -85.04 36.58 0.18
C GLN A 17 -85.44 36.74 1.66
N LEU A 18 -84.48 36.70 2.60
CA LEU A 18 -84.73 36.83 4.04
C LEU A 18 -85.36 38.16 4.51
N PRO A 19 -85.12 39.35 3.90
CA PRO A 19 -85.58 40.62 4.47
C PRO A 19 -87.11 40.80 4.58
N GLN A 20 -87.90 40.23 3.67
CA GLN A 20 -89.34 40.54 3.60
C GLN A 20 -90.18 39.82 4.65
N VAL A 21 -89.81 38.59 5.04
CA VAL A 21 -90.58 37.79 6.01
C VAL A 21 -90.47 38.37 7.43
N VAL A 22 -89.30 38.90 7.79
CA VAL A 22 -89.04 39.48 9.13
C VAL A 22 -89.93 40.71 9.40
N SER A 23 -90.12 41.55 8.38
CA SER A 23 -90.89 42.79 8.50
C SER A 23 -92.35 42.54 8.93
N TYR A 24 -93.02 41.58 8.30
CA TYR A 24 -94.45 41.32 8.54
C TYR A 24 -94.75 40.72 9.93
N ALA A 25 -93.81 39.93 10.46
CA ALA A 25 -93.91 39.37 11.82
C ALA A 25 -93.79 40.46 12.89
N GLN A 26 -92.88 41.43 12.69
CA GLN A 26 -92.64 42.54 13.62
C GLN A 26 -93.92 43.39 13.81
N THR A 27 -94.61 43.73 12.73
CA THR A 27 -95.85 44.55 12.75
C THR A 27 -97.02 43.86 13.46
N SER A 28 -97.02 42.53 13.54
CA SER A 28 -98.04 41.77 14.29
C SER A 28 -97.80 41.82 15.80
N LEU A 29 -96.54 41.70 16.23
CA LEU A 29 -96.18 41.70 17.64
C LEU A 29 -96.32 43.11 18.26
N ASP A 30 -95.93 44.16 17.54
CA ASP A 30 -96.08 45.54 18.01
C ASP A 30 -97.56 45.91 18.26
N LYS A 31 -98.50 45.33 17.49
CA LYS A 31 -99.95 45.46 17.73
C LYS A 31 -100.42 44.77 19.02
N GLN A 32 -99.93 43.56 19.30
CA GLN A 32 -100.23 42.86 20.56
C GLN A 32 -99.69 43.63 21.77
N LYS A 33 -98.47 44.17 21.67
CA LYS A 33 -97.87 45.03 22.71
C LYS A 33 -98.67 46.31 22.93
N ALA A 34 -99.06 47.00 21.86
CA ALA A 34 -99.81 48.25 21.94
C ALA A 34 -101.18 48.03 22.61
N LYS A 35 -101.89 46.95 22.25
CA LYS A 35 -103.13 46.58 22.94
C LYS A 35 -102.89 46.25 24.42
N LEU A 36 -101.88 45.45 24.74
CA LEU A 36 -101.62 45.08 26.14
C LEU A 36 -101.27 46.28 27.03
N LEU A 37 -100.54 47.27 26.52
CA LEU A 37 -100.31 48.53 27.25
C LEU A 37 -101.58 49.38 27.43
N TYR A 38 -102.58 49.23 26.56
CA TYR A 38 -103.90 49.83 26.72
C TYR A 38 -104.83 49.02 27.64
N ASP A 39 -104.72 47.69 27.68
CA ASP A 39 -105.53 46.85 28.57
C ASP A 39 -105.01 46.91 30.04
N LEU A 40 -103.71 47.16 30.26
CA LEU A 40 -103.07 47.10 31.58
C LEU A 40 -103.56 48.12 32.63
N PRO A 41 -103.74 49.44 32.35
CA PRO A 41 -104.10 50.42 33.38
C PRO A 41 -105.40 50.11 34.13
N ILE A 42 -106.40 49.53 33.45
CA ILE A 42 -107.68 49.10 34.04
C ILE A 42 -107.46 48.18 35.26
N HIS A 43 -106.41 47.34 35.19
CA HIS A 43 -106.10 46.33 36.18
C HIS A 43 -105.11 46.76 37.27
N LEU A 44 -104.64 48.02 37.22
CA LEU A 44 -103.76 48.63 38.21
C LEU A 44 -104.53 49.67 39.03
N ARG A 45 -104.06 49.94 40.25
CA ARG A 45 -104.57 51.02 41.12
C ARG A 45 -103.38 51.66 41.83
N TRP A 46 -103.24 52.96 41.68
CA TRP A 46 -102.21 53.76 42.35
C TRP A 46 -102.77 54.36 43.63
N GLU A 47 -101.93 54.60 44.63
CA GLU A 47 -102.36 54.77 46.03
C GLU A 47 -102.95 56.16 46.39
N ASN A 48 -102.96 57.11 45.43
CA ASN A 48 -103.43 58.50 45.63
C ASN A 48 -104.60 58.93 44.71
N ASP A 49 -105.22 57.98 44.00
CA ASP A 49 -105.99 58.27 42.78
C ASP A 49 -107.49 57.99 42.92
N ASP A 50 -108.25 58.93 43.51
CA ASP A 50 -109.73 58.90 43.51
C ASP A 50 -110.36 59.62 42.29
N ASP A 51 -109.64 60.51 41.58
CA ASP A 51 -110.06 61.20 40.35
C ASP A 51 -108.91 61.26 39.32
N ILE A 52 -108.81 60.27 38.40
CA ILE A 52 -107.83 60.30 37.27
C ILE A 52 -108.50 60.71 35.95
N ASP A 53 -108.34 61.96 35.54
CA ASP A 53 -108.76 62.41 34.20
C ASP A 53 -107.83 61.91 33.08
N VAL A 54 -106.52 61.74 33.34
CA VAL A 54 -105.50 61.48 32.30
C VAL A 54 -104.43 60.46 32.74
N ILE A 55 -104.50 59.26 32.18
CA ILE A 55 -103.48 58.21 32.36
C ILE A 55 -102.31 58.45 31.40
N LYS A 56 -101.10 58.58 31.96
CA LYS A 56 -99.85 58.83 31.21
C LYS A 56 -99.08 57.54 30.99
N ILE A 57 -98.86 57.15 29.74
CA ILE A 57 -98.04 56.02 29.33
C ILE A 57 -96.72 56.53 28.71
N GLY A 58 -95.62 56.36 29.42
CA GLY A 58 -94.27 56.66 28.94
C GLY A 58 -93.70 55.55 28.08
N VAL A 59 -92.96 55.89 27.03
CA VAL A 59 -92.26 54.94 26.14
C VAL A 59 -90.81 55.38 25.97
N LEU A 60 -89.86 54.61 26.49
CA LEU A 60 -88.42 54.89 26.34
C LEU A 60 -87.86 54.31 25.04
N ASN A 61 -87.37 55.15 24.13
CA ASN A 61 -86.72 54.76 22.86
C ASN A 61 -87.53 53.73 22.04
N GLY A 62 -88.86 53.91 21.99
CA GLY A 62 -89.76 53.10 21.17
C GLY A 62 -89.61 53.37 19.67
N SER A 63 -89.96 52.41 18.82
CA SER A 63 -89.97 52.59 17.37
C SER A 63 -91.10 53.54 16.95
N GLN A 64 -90.88 54.32 15.89
CA GLN A 64 -91.89 55.22 15.33
C GLN A 64 -93.15 54.49 14.84
N THR A 65 -93.03 53.20 14.46
CA THR A 65 -94.18 52.34 14.13
C THR A 65 -94.98 51.98 15.39
N PHE A 66 -94.30 51.56 16.47
CA PHE A 66 -94.95 51.19 17.72
C PHE A 66 -95.62 52.39 18.41
N ILE A 67 -94.96 53.55 18.45
CA ILE A 67 -95.51 54.77 19.06
C ILE A 67 -96.77 55.25 18.30
N LYS A 68 -96.78 55.15 16.96
CA LYS A 68 -97.97 55.45 16.15
C LYS A 68 -99.10 54.46 16.41
N GLU A 69 -98.81 53.16 16.47
CA GLU A 69 -99.85 52.15 16.72
C GLU A 69 -100.40 52.22 18.15
N LEU A 70 -99.55 52.51 19.15
CA LEU A 70 -99.99 52.78 20.52
C LEU A 70 -100.93 53.99 20.57
N LYS A 71 -100.54 55.13 19.99
CA LYS A 71 -101.40 56.32 19.89
C LYS A 71 -102.72 56.07 19.12
N ARG A 72 -102.72 55.15 18.15
CA ARG A 72 -103.92 54.73 17.40
C ARG A 72 -104.85 53.80 18.20
N VAL A 73 -104.33 53.12 19.22
CA VAL A 73 -105.14 52.30 20.14
C VAL A 73 -105.64 53.12 21.33
N THR A 74 -104.83 54.05 21.85
CA THR A 74 -105.18 54.85 23.04
C THR A 74 -106.05 56.08 22.74
N SER A 75 -106.25 56.45 21.47
CA SER A 75 -106.93 57.70 21.08
C SER A 75 -108.44 57.77 21.42
N GLY A 76 -109.04 56.68 21.90
CA GLY A 76 -110.43 56.67 22.39
C GLY A 76 -110.59 56.91 23.89
N GLY A 77 -109.49 56.90 24.67
CA GLY A 77 -109.56 56.87 26.13
C GLY A 77 -110.28 55.60 26.66
N TYR A 78 -110.78 55.66 27.89
CA TYR A 78 -111.73 54.70 28.44
C TYR A 78 -113.09 55.38 28.65
N ASP A 79 -114.16 54.77 28.11
CA ASP A 79 -115.57 55.16 28.25
C ASP A 79 -115.87 56.67 28.03
N ASN A 80 -115.05 57.35 27.23
CA ASN A 80 -115.03 58.80 26.99
C ASN A 80 -114.83 59.68 28.25
N ILE A 81 -114.43 59.11 29.39
CA ILE A 81 -114.21 59.84 30.65
C ILE A 81 -112.72 59.99 30.95
N ILE A 82 -111.93 58.92 30.80
CA ILE A 82 -110.49 58.93 31.13
C ILE A 82 -109.67 58.99 29.84
N LEU A 83 -108.86 60.03 29.67
CA LEU A 83 -107.95 60.20 28.54
C LEU A 83 -106.63 59.44 28.76
N ILE A 84 -105.95 59.09 27.66
CA ILE A 84 -104.65 58.42 27.70
C ILE A 84 -103.62 59.22 26.90
N ASP A 85 -102.64 59.80 27.58
CA ASP A 85 -101.49 60.48 26.95
C ASP A 85 -100.32 59.51 26.78
N VAL A 86 -99.63 59.59 25.64
CA VAL A 86 -98.53 58.70 25.26
C VAL A 86 -97.27 59.53 25.01
N ILE A 87 -96.43 59.56 26.03
CA ILE A 87 -95.21 60.37 26.14
C ILE A 87 -94.01 59.53 25.65
N SER A 88 -93.17 60.10 24.79
CA SER A 88 -91.99 59.41 24.25
C SER A 88 -90.71 60.02 24.82
N PHE A 89 -89.89 59.19 25.46
CA PHE A 89 -88.62 59.59 26.06
C PHE A 89 -87.44 59.07 25.22
N ASN A 90 -86.53 59.97 24.82
CA ASN A 90 -85.35 59.60 24.01
C ASN A 90 -84.13 59.20 24.89
N SER A 91 -84.21 59.37 26.20
CA SER A 91 -83.16 59.02 27.16
C SER A 91 -83.72 58.73 28.56
N VAL A 92 -82.95 58.03 29.39
CA VAL A 92 -83.29 57.81 30.81
C VAL A 92 -83.34 59.12 31.59
N ALA A 93 -82.47 60.09 31.29
CA ALA A 93 -82.45 61.38 31.97
C ALA A 93 -83.76 62.16 31.79
N SER A 94 -84.33 62.11 30.57
CA SER A 94 -85.58 62.78 30.19
C SER A 94 -86.86 62.14 30.71
N ILE A 95 -86.80 60.98 31.40
CA ILE A 95 -88.00 60.35 31.97
C ILE A 95 -88.62 61.29 33.03
N THR A 96 -89.92 61.56 32.89
CA THR A 96 -90.75 62.18 33.93
C THR A 96 -91.70 61.13 34.52
N GLU A 97 -92.41 61.48 35.59
CA GLU A 97 -93.39 60.59 36.20
C GLU A 97 -94.55 60.27 35.23
N THR A 98 -94.84 58.97 35.12
CA THR A 98 -95.91 58.40 34.29
C THR A 98 -96.55 57.23 35.03
N HIS A 99 -97.80 56.91 34.76
CA HIS A 99 -98.52 55.83 35.46
C HIS A 99 -97.97 54.46 35.03
N ILE A 100 -97.69 54.31 33.73
CA ILE A 100 -96.95 53.19 33.14
C ILE A 100 -95.72 53.73 32.42
N LEU A 101 -94.57 53.05 32.56
CA LEU A 101 -93.39 53.27 31.73
C LEU A 101 -93.02 51.98 30.99
N TYR A 102 -93.10 52.00 29.66
CA TYR A 102 -92.66 50.92 28.79
C TYR A 102 -91.18 51.06 28.39
N VAL A 103 -90.44 49.96 28.54
CA VAL A 103 -89.02 49.83 28.23
C VAL A 103 -88.83 48.62 27.28
N PRO A 104 -88.53 48.85 25.99
CA PRO A 104 -88.33 47.78 25.02
C PRO A 104 -86.99 47.06 25.26
N LYS A 105 -86.88 45.83 24.74
CA LYS A 105 -85.75 44.91 25.00
C LYS A 105 -84.37 45.52 24.73
N THR A 106 -84.27 46.45 23.78
CA THR A 106 -83.02 47.15 23.43
C THR A 106 -82.46 48.03 24.55
N GLN A 107 -83.31 48.48 25.49
CA GLN A 107 -82.93 49.34 26.61
C GLN A 107 -82.64 48.55 27.91
N ASN A 108 -82.73 47.21 27.88
CA ASN A 108 -82.53 46.36 29.08
C ASN A 108 -81.15 46.53 29.75
N SER A 109 -80.13 46.96 29.01
CA SER A 109 -78.80 47.32 29.58
C SER A 109 -78.86 48.53 30.51
N GLN A 110 -79.84 49.42 30.34
CA GLN A 110 -80.03 50.63 31.13
C GLN A 110 -81.00 50.44 32.31
N PHE A 111 -81.52 49.23 32.54
CA PHE A 111 -82.53 48.92 33.56
C PHE A 111 -82.19 49.48 34.97
N ASN A 112 -80.93 49.34 35.42
CA ASN A 112 -80.50 49.85 36.73
C ASN A 112 -80.40 51.38 36.81
N ASN A 113 -80.39 52.08 35.67
CA ASN A 113 -80.48 53.54 35.63
C ASN A 113 -81.96 53.97 35.59
N ILE A 114 -82.79 53.25 34.83
CA ILE A 114 -84.25 53.47 34.78
C ILE A 114 -84.87 53.24 36.17
N LYS A 115 -84.59 52.10 36.83
CA LYS A 115 -85.11 51.78 38.17
C LYS A 115 -84.64 52.78 39.25
N ARG A 116 -83.48 53.43 39.08
CA ARG A 116 -83.04 54.53 39.95
C ARG A 116 -83.72 55.86 39.63
N LYS A 117 -84.02 56.13 38.36
CA LYS A 117 -84.67 57.36 37.89
C LYS A 117 -86.16 57.43 38.24
N ILE A 118 -86.86 56.28 38.29
CA ILE A 118 -88.27 56.17 38.71
C ILE A 118 -88.43 55.83 40.20
N LEU A 119 -87.35 55.84 40.99
CA LEU A 119 -87.41 55.49 42.41
C LEU A 119 -88.15 56.59 43.17
N GLY A 120 -89.33 56.27 43.71
CA GLY A 120 -90.22 57.24 44.34
C GLY A 120 -91.23 57.89 43.37
N PHE A 121 -91.29 57.47 42.11
CA PHE A 121 -92.46 57.72 41.25
C PHE A 121 -93.48 56.59 41.44
N ASN A 122 -94.76 56.91 41.32
CA ASN A 122 -95.87 55.95 41.31
C ASN A 122 -95.99 55.26 39.92
N THR A 123 -94.88 54.72 39.39
CA THR A 123 -94.76 54.23 38.01
C THR A 123 -94.71 52.71 37.93
N ALA A 124 -95.67 52.09 37.23
CA ALA A 124 -95.62 50.69 36.87
C ALA A 124 -94.63 50.46 35.71
N LEU A 125 -93.47 49.86 35.99
CA LEU A 125 -92.44 49.57 34.99
C LEU A 125 -92.77 48.31 34.19
N VAL A 126 -93.08 48.48 32.90
CA VAL A 126 -93.30 47.39 31.94
C VAL A 126 -92.04 47.21 31.09
N THR A 127 -91.39 46.05 31.21
CA THR A 127 -90.19 45.68 30.46
C THR A 127 -90.47 44.62 29.39
N GLU A 128 -89.57 44.43 28.44
CA GLU A 128 -89.64 43.36 27.44
C GLU A 128 -88.43 42.40 27.58
N GLU A 129 -88.72 41.13 27.84
CA GLU A 129 -87.77 40.02 27.96
C GLU A 129 -86.57 40.29 28.91
N TYR A 130 -86.80 41.05 29.98
CA TYR A 130 -85.76 41.31 30.98
C TYR A 130 -85.46 40.03 31.80
N PRO A 131 -84.21 39.57 31.90
CA PRO A 131 -83.91 38.23 32.42
C PRO A 131 -84.02 38.10 33.95
N ALA A 132 -83.82 39.18 34.72
CA ALA A 132 -83.75 39.11 36.18
C ALA A 132 -85.15 39.27 36.83
N LYS A 133 -85.87 38.14 36.94
CA LYS A 133 -87.23 38.02 37.54
C LYS A 133 -87.41 38.62 38.94
N LYS A 134 -86.33 38.76 39.74
CA LYS A 134 -86.39 39.42 41.06
C LYS A 134 -86.54 40.96 40.96
N SER A 135 -86.22 41.57 39.82
CA SER A 135 -86.11 43.04 39.69
C SER A 135 -87.26 43.71 38.94
N ILE A 136 -87.98 42.96 38.10
CA ILE A 136 -89.11 43.41 37.26
C ILE A 136 -90.33 43.80 38.09
N MET A 137 -91.20 44.64 37.53
CA MET A 137 -92.57 44.84 38.01
C MET A 137 -93.54 44.07 37.10
N ILE A 138 -93.58 44.47 35.83
CA ILE A 138 -94.24 43.74 34.73
C ILE A 138 -93.18 43.47 33.63
N ASN A 139 -93.18 42.25 33.07
CA ASN A 139 -92.22 41.85 32.04
C ASN A 139 -92.91 41.06 30.93
N LEU A 140 -92.94 41.62 29.73
CA LEU A 140 -93.53 41.02 28.54
C LEU A 140 -92.60 39.94 27.98
N MET A 141 -93.17 38.80 27.63
CA MET A 141 -92.47 37.61 27.12
C MET A 141 -93.16 37.15 25.84
N ALA A 142 -92.45 37.21 24.70
CA ALA A 142 -92.93 36.62 23.46
C ALA A 142 -92.68 35.10 23.47
N LYS A 143 -93.69 34.29 23.14
CA LYS A 143 -93.55 32.85 23.01
C LYS A 143 -94.17 32.39 21.68
N GLY A 144 -93.38 32.49 20.62
CA GLY A 144 -93.86 32.34 19.25
C GLY A 144 -94.76 33.51 18.86
N SER A 145 -95.92 33.24 18.28
CA SER A 145 -96.89 34.24 17.82
C SER A 145 -97.76 34.86 18.92
N LYS A 146 -97.60 34.43 20.19
CA LYS A 146 -98.41 34.90 21.33
C LYS A 146 -97.57 35.66 22.34
N LEU A 147 -98.00 36.88 22.65
CA LEU A 147 -97.50 37.66 23.78
C LEU A 147 -98.07 37.14 25.11
N THR A 148 -97.23 37.10 26.15
CA THR A 148 -97.58 36.78 27.54
C THR A 148 -96.82 37.73 28.46
N PHE A 149 -97.11 37.76 29.76
CA PHE A 149 -96.32 38.56 30.71
C PHE A 149 -96.15 37.91 32.08
N GLN A 150 -95.14 38.36 32.80
CA GLN A 150 -94.81 37.99 34.17
C GLN A 150 -95.00 39.20 35.07
N ILE A 151 -95.65 39.02 36.23
CA ILE A 151 -95.80 40.06 37.26
C ILE A 151 -95.10 39.64 38.53
N ASN A 152 -94.47 40.62 39.18
CA ASN A 152 -93.97 40.55 40.54
C ASN A 152 -94.76 41.56 41.39
N ASN A 153 -95.77 41.06 42.12
CA ASN A 153 -96.66 41.89 42.93
C ASN A 153 -95.91 42.67 44.02
N ASP A 154 -94.86 42.07 44.59
CA ASP A 154 -94.05 42.70 45.65
C ASP A 154 -93.35 43.97 45.12
N ASN A 155 -92.76 43.91 43.92
CA ASN A 155 -92.12 45.06 43.28
C ASN A 155 -93.11 46.13 42.81
N LEU A 156 -94.34 45.77 42.41
CA LEU A 156 -95.39 46.75 42.06
C LEU A 156 -95.89 47.49 43.32
N ARG A 157 -96.12 46.76 44.41
CA ARG A 157 -96.51 47.36 45.70
C ARG A 157 -95.43 48.29 46.27
N ILE A 158 -94.15 48.00 46.04
CA ILE A 158 -93.02 48.88 46.40
C ILE A 158 -93.00 50.19 45.58
N ALA A 159 -93.71 50.25 44.44
CA ALA A 159 -93.93 51.46 43.64
C ALA A 159 -95.34 52.06 43.83
N ASN A 160 -96.00 51.72 44.94
CA ASN A 160 -97.35 52.17 45.30
C ASN A 160 -98.42 51.82 44.24
N VAL A 161 -98.17 50.75 43.46
CA VAL A 161 -99.11 50.22 42.45
C VAL A 161 -99.69 48.89 42.93
N ASN A 162 -100.97 48.91 43.26
CA ASN A 162 -101.74 47.72 43.60
C ASN A 162 -102.35 47.09 42.34
N VAL A 163 -102.59 45.77 42.40
CA VAL A 163 -102.97 44.94 41.25
C VAL A 163 -104.34 44.31 41.50
N THR A 164 -105.28 44.51 40.58
CA THR A 164 -106.63 43.92 40.69
C THR A 164 -106.63 42.42 40.34
N PRO A 165 -107.51 41.59 40.94
CA PRO A 165 -107.58 40.15 40.65
C PRO A 165 -107.82 39.80 39.18
N GLY A 166 -108.42 40.71 38.40
CA GLY A 166 -108.71 40.52 36.98
C GLY A 166 -107.48 40.42 36.06
N ILE A 167 -106.30 40.88 36.49
CA ILE A 167 -105.11 40.95 35.62
C ILE A 167 -104.67 39.59 35.07
N SER A 168 -104.97 38.51 35.80
CA SER A 168 -104.68 37.13 35.39
C SER A 168 -105.38 36.75 34.08
N ASN A 169 -106.55 37.34 33.80
CA ASN A 169 -107.33 37.08 32.58
C ASN A 169 -106.65 37.62 31.31
N LEU A 170 -105.73 38.58 31.43
CA LEU A 170 -104.87 39.03 30.34
C LEU A 170 -103.69 38.06 30.05
N GLY A 171 -103.56 36.95 30.80
CA GLY A 171 -102.53 35.92 30.60
C GLY A 171 -101.24 36.13 31.40
N GLY A 172 -101.33 36.81 32.55
CA GLY A 172 -100.20 37.07 33.43
C GLY A 172 -99.84 35.90 34.37
N ILE A 173 -98.55 35.62 34.52
CA ILE A 173 -98.03 34.68 35.53
C ILE A 173 -97.43 35.46 36.70
N ASN A 174 -97.96 35.25 37.91
CA ASN A 174 -97.43 35.83 39.15
C ASN A 174 -96.19 35.05 39.64
N ILE A 175 -95.10 35.74 39.95
CA ILE A 175 -93.85 35.16 40.43
C ILE A 175 -93.62 35.57 41.90
N SER A 176 -94.01 34.70 42.83
CA SER A 176 -93.81 34.96 44.25
C SER A 176 -92.33 34.85 44.65
N THR A 177 -91.90 35.75 45.54
CA THR A 177 -90.51 35.85 46.04
C THR A 177 -90.03 34.59 46.79
N LYS A 178 -90.95 33.79 47.35
CA LYS A 178 -90.65 32.59 48.14
C LYS A 178 -89.96 31.48 47.31
N ILE A 179 -90.50 31.15 46.13
CA ILE A 179 -89.93 30.12 45.24
C ILE A 179 -88.53 30.52 44.75
N LEU A 180 -88.34 31.83 44.48
CA LEU A 180 -87.08 32.41 44.06
C LEU A 180 -86.01 32.48 45.18
N PHE A 181 -86.33 32.11 46.43
CA PHE A 181 -85.36 32.05 47.52
C PHE A 181 -84.66 30.68 47.53
N ASP A 182 -85.43 29.59 47.57
CA ASP A 182 -84.94 28.20 47.64
C ASP A 182 -84.01 27.84 46.46
N GLU A 183 -84.39 28.21 45.23
CA GLU A 183 -83.54 28.01 44.04
C GLU A 183 -82.19 28.74 44.17
N SER A 184 -82.19 29.94 44.78
CA SER A 184 -80.99 30.75 44.92
C SER A 184 -80.06 30.26 46.05
N GLU A 185 -80.60 29.74 47.15
CA GLU A 185 -79.77 29.13 48.20
C GLU A 185 -79.12 27.82 47.72
N LYS A 186 -79.89 26.98 47.02
CA LYS A 186 -79.40 25.72 46.44
C LYS A 186 -78.27 25.97 45.42
N SER A 187 -78.43 27.00 44.58
CA SER A 187 -77.40 27.44 43.63
C SER A 187 -76.16 28.01 44.33
N LEU A 188 -76.34 28.87 45.35
CA LEU A 188 -75.23 29.44 46.12
C LEU A 188 -74.37 28.37 46.82
N LYS A 189 -75.01 27.28 47.27
CA LYS A 189 -74.34 26.13 47.90
C LYS A 189 -73.44 25.39 46.90
N GLN A 190 -73.91 25.20 45.66
CA GLN A 190 -73.13 24.60 44.57
C GLN A 190 -71.96 25.51 44.13
N GLU A 191 -72.21 26.80 43.93
CA GLU A 191 -71.18 27.73 43.44
C GLU A 191 -70.05 27.90 44.48
N LYS A 192 -70.36 27.97 45.78
CA LYS A 192 -69.35 27.94 46.87
C LYS A 192 -68.50 26.66 46.86
N GLN A 193 -69.09 25.51 46.53
CA GLN A 193 -68.36 24.25 46.46
C GLN A 193 -67.45 24.17 45.22
N LYS A 194 -67.88 24.75 44.10
CA LYS A 194 -67.13 24.91 42.85
C LYS A 194 -65.94 25.86 43.01
N VAL A 195 -66.12 27.00 43.68
CA VAL A 195 -65.02 27.92 44.05
C VAL A 195 -63.96 27.22 44.89
N ARG A 196 -64.35 26.48 45.95
CA ARG A 196 -63.39 25.72 46.78
C ARG A 196 -62.56 24.71 45.96
N ARG A 197 -63.17 24.02 44.99
CA ARG A 197 -62.44 23.10 44.08
C ARG A 197 -61.46 23.82 43.16
N LEU A 198 -61.85 24.98 42.61
CA LEU A 198 -60.96 25.82 41.80
C LEU A 198 -59.77 26.33 42.62
N GLN A 199 -60.00 26.76 43.86
CA GLN A 199 -58.96 27.32 44.73
C GLN A 199 -57.88 26.28 45.08
N ALA A 200 -58.28 25.06 45.47
CA ALA A 200 -57.34 23.94 45.67
C ALA A 200 -56.59 23.53 44.38
N SER A 201 -57.23 23.66 43.21
CA SER A 201 -56.57 23.40 41.91
C SER A 201 -55.51 24.46 41.58
N ILE A 202 -55.77 25.72 41.91
CA ILE A 202 -54.80 26.83 41.75
C ILE A 202 -53.59 26.63 42.66
N GLU A 203 -53.80 26.33 43.94
CA GLU A 203 -52.70 26.04 44.89
C GLU A 203 -51.82 24.85 44.44
N SER A 204 -52.45 23.81 43.89
CA SER A 204 -51.73 22.66 43.33
C SER A 204 -50.86 23.07 42.13
N LYS A 205 -51.42 23.85 41.19
CA LYS A 205 -50.68 24.35 40.02
C LYS A 205 -49.57 25.34 40.39
N GLN A 206 -49.75 26.17 41.42
CA GLN A 206 -48.70 27.06 41.91
C GLN A 206 -47.51 26.27 42.48
N LYS A 207 -47.76 25.16 43.21
CA LYS A 207 -46.71 24.26 43.68
C LYS A 207 -46.00 23.51 42.55
N GLU A 208 -46.71 23.17 41.47
CA GLU A 208 -46.12 22.60 40.26
C GLU A 208 -45.24 23.62 39.51
N LEU A 209 -45.72 24.87 39.39
CA LEU A 209 -44.99 25.96 38.72
C LEU A 209 -43.67 26.26 39.43
N ALA A 210 -43.69 26.43 40.76
CA ALA A 210 -42.50 26.68 41.56
C ALA A 210 -41.46 25.53 41.52
N LYS A 211 -41.90 24.28 41.25
CA LYS A 211 -40.98 23.17 40.95
C LYS A 211 -40.34 23.33 39.57
N LYS A 212 -41.11 23.69 38.55
CA LYS A 212 -40.62 23.89 37.17
C LYS A 212 -39.69 25.11 37.05
N GLU A 213 -39.94 26.17 37.80
CA GLU A 213 -39.05 27.34 37.88
C GLU A 213 -37.68 26.98 38.45
N LYS A 214 -37.61 26.20 39.55
CA LYS A 214 -36.34 25.70 40.09
C LYS A 214 -35.59 24.76 39.14
N GLU A 215 -36.31 23.90 38.44
CA GLU A 215 -35.70 22.99 37.45
C GLU A 215 -35.17 23.76 36.23
N LEU A 216 -35.88 24.77 35.77
CA LEU A 216 -35.44 25.65 34.68
C LEU A 216 -34.17 26.43 35.04
N GLU A 217 -34.07 26.95 36.27
CA GLU A 217 -32.87 27.69 36.68
C GLU A 217 -31.64 26.78 36.75
N ARG A 218 -31.80 25.55 37.27
CA ARG A 218 -30.75 24.53 37.25
C ARG A 218 -30.30 24.16 35.83
N GLN A 219 -31.22 24.15 34.87
CA GLN A 219 -30.90 23.91 33.47
C GLN A 219 -30.12 25.07 32.83
N LYS A 220 -30.37 26.33 33.23
CA LYS A 220 -29.55 27.48 32.82
C LYS A 220 -28.11 27.38 33.34
N GLU A 221 -27.91 26.99 34.59
CA GLU A 221 -26.57 26.82 35.17
C GLU A 221 -25.73 25.78 34.40
N VAL A 222 -26.35 24.66 34.02
CA VAL A 222 -25.70 23.63 33.17
C VAL A 222 -25.41 24.16 31.77
N LEU A 223 -26.34 24.88 31.14
CA LEU A 223 -26.12 25.51 29.83
C LEU A 223 -24.99 26.55 29.85
N PHE A 224 -24.82 27.28 30.95
CA PHE A 224 -23.72 28.24 31.10
C PHE A 224 -22.35 27.53 31.11
N SER A 225 -22.20 26.48 31.94
CA SER A 225 -20.93 25.72 32.00
C SER A 225 -20.62 24.96 30.70
N GLN A 226 -21.65 24.52 29.96
CA GLN A 226 -21.48 23.98 28.61
C GLN A 226 -21.04 25.05 27.61
N GLY A 227 -21.56 26.28 27.72
CA GLY A 227 -21.10 27.43 26.92
C GLY A 227 -19.60 27.71 27.13
N ASP A 228 -19.15 27.79 28.38
CA ASP A 228 -17.74 28.01 28.72
C ASP A 228 -16.83 26.89 28.19
N GLN A 229 -17.25 25.62 28.33
CA GLN A 229 -16.52 24.46 27.77
C GLN A 229 -16.44 24.50 26.23
N ILE A 230 -17.50 24.94 25.54
CA ILE A 230 -17.50 25.09 24.08
C ILE A 230 -16.52 26.20 23.65
N VAL A 231 -16.43 27.31 24.39
CA VAL A 231 -15.45 28.37 24.14
C VAL A 231 -14.01 27.85 24.33
N GLU A 232 -13.75 27.10 25.41
CA GLU A 232 -12.43 26.50 25.67
C GLU A 232 -12.02 25.48 24.59
N GLN A 233 -12.96 24.61 24.17
CA GLN A 233 -12.71 23.67 23.07
C GLN A 233 -12.45 24.38 21.74
N ARG A 234 -13.19 25.45 21.43
CA ARG A 234 -13.00 26.23 20.21
C ARG A 234 -11.61 26.85 20.13
N GLY A 235 -11.10 27.41 21.23
CA GLY A 235 -9.73 27.92 21.28
C GLY A 235 -8.67 26.84 21.02
N LYS A 236 -8.87 25.62 21.54
CA LYS A 236 -7.98 24.47 21.27
C LYS A 236 -8.02 24.05 19.79
N ILE A 237 -9.20 24.05 19.17
CA ILE A 237 -9.37 23.76 17.75
C ILE A 237 -8.69 24.81 16.86
N GLU A 238 -8.75 26.09 17.22
CA GLU A 238 -8.08 27.17 16.47
C GLU A 238 -6.54 27.05 16.52
N VAL A 239 -5.97 26.66 17.67
CA VAL A 239 -4.53 26.35 17.78
C VAL A 239 -4.15 25.12 16.94
N GLN A 240 -4.94 24.04 17.00
CA GLN A 240 -4.71 22.84 16.20
C GLN A 240 -4.82 23.10 14.69
N LEU A 241 -5.73 23.98 14.25
CA LEU A 241 -5.83 24.40 12.84
C LEU A 241 -4.59 25.17 12.36
N ALA A 242 -4.01 26.02 13.21
CA ALA A 242 -2.77 26.72 12.88
C ALA A 242 -1.57 25.75 12.75
N GLU A 243 -1.46 24.78 13.65
CA GLU A 243 -0.42 23.74 13.61
C GLU A 243 -0.59 22.80 12.41
N LEU A 244 -1.84 22.39 12.10
CA LEU A 244 -2.16 21.62 10.90
C LEU A 244 -1.78 22.39 9.62
N GLY A 245 -2.03 23.70 9.58
CA GLY A 245 -1.64 24.57 8.46
C GLY A 245 -0.12 24.59 8.22
N LYS A 246 0.68 24.60 9.30
CA LYS A 246 2.15 24.49 9.23
C LYS A 246 2.58 23.13 8.68
N LEU A 247 2.02 22.04 9.21
CA LEU A 247 2.31 20.67 8.76
C LEU A 247 1.93 20.44 7.28
N VAL A 248 0.82 21.02 6.80
CA VAL A 248 0.44 20.99 5.38
C VAL A 248 1.44 21.77 4.51
N GLY A 249 2.01 22.86 5.01
CA GLY A 249 3.11 23.59 4.36
C GLY A 249 4.37 22.73 4.23
N GLU A 250 4.80 22.10 5.32
CA GLU A 250 5.97 21.20 5.36
C GLU A 250 5.78 19.99 4.44
N ALA A 251 4.61 19.34 4.47
CA ALA A 251 4.25 18.23 3.58
C ALA A 251 4.24 18.63 2.09
N LYS A 252 3.84 19.86 1.77
CA LYS A 252 3.87 20.40 0.39
C LYS A 252 5.31 20.59 -0.12
N ILE A 253 6.23 21.00 0.73
CA ILE A 253 7.67 21.10 0.41
C ILE A 253 8.26 19.68 0.24
N ALA A 254 7.98 18.77 1.17
CA ALA A 254 8.43 17.37 1.07
C ALA A 254 7.93 16.67 -0.21
N LYS A 255 6.69 16.94 -0.64
CA LYS A 255 6.15 16.45 -1.92
C LYS A 255 6.92 16.98 -3.14
N GLN A 256 7.37 18.23 -3.11
CA GLN A 256 8.18 18.81 -4.19
C GLN A 256 9.61 18.23 -4.24
N GLU A 257 10.23 17.95 -3.08
CA GLU A 257 11.47 17.18 -3.05
C GLU A 257 11.29 15.76 -3.59
N LEU A 258 10.19 15.10 -3.21
CA LEU A 258 9.90 13.73 -3.64
C LEU A 258 9.74 13.65 -5.17
N GLN A 259 9.02 14.59 -5.80
CA GLN A 259 8.93 14.66 -7.26
C GLN A 259 10.32 14.78 -7.92
N LYS A 260 11.19 15.66 -7.44
CA LYS A 260 12.58 15.78 -7.97
C LYS A 260 13.38 14.49 -7.79
N LYS A 261 13.21 13.80 -6.66
CA LYS A 261 13.86 12.49 -6.41
C LYS A 261 13.34 11.42 -7.38
N THR A 262 12.04 11.41 -7.71
CA THR A 262 11.44 10.51 -8.70
C THR A 262 11.92 10.80 -10.13
N GLU A 263 12.07 12.08 -10.52
CA GLU A 263 12.63 12.46 -11.82
C GLU A 263 14.07 11.94 -11.99
N ILE A 264 14.92 12.12 -10.97
CA ILE A 264 16.30 11.59 -10.92
C ILE A 264 16.30 10.05 -10.94
N LEU A 265 15.33 9.39 -10.30
CA LEU A 265 15.19 7.93 -10.33
C LEU A 265 14.89 7.45 -11.75
N HIS A 266 13.94 8.08 -12.45
CA HIS A 266 13.61 7.75 -13.84
C HIS A 266 14.74 8.08 -14.84
N GLU A 267 15.65 9.01 -14.55
CA GLU A 267 16.90 9.13 -15.31
C GLU A 267 17.85 7.96 -15.06
N LYS A 268 18.03 7.54 -13.80
CA LYS A 268 18.87 6.37 -13.45
C LYS A 268 18.34 5.07 -14.04
N GLU A 269 17.03 4.83 -14.01
CA GLU A 269 16.40 3.66 -14.66
C GLU A 269 16.65 3.65 -16.18
N ARG A 270 16.60 4.81 -16.85
CA ARG A 270 16.92 4.95 -18.28
C ARG A 270 18.41 4.76 -18.56
N ALA A 271 19.30 5.12 -17.64
CA ALA A 271 20.72 4.81 -17.73
C ALA A 271 20.99 3.31 -17.55
N ILE A 272 20.37 2.68 -16.55
CA ILE A 272 20.46 1.23 -16.29
C ILE A 272 19.99 0.45 -17.52
N ARG A 273 18.82 0.75 -18.09
CA ARG A 273 18.33 0.09 -19.33
C ARG A 273 19.27 0.20 -20.53
N LYS A 274 19.96 1.34 -20.69
CA LYS A 274 21.00 1.47 -21.72
C LYS A 274 22.22 0.57 -21.45
N GLN A 275 22.54 0.35 -20.18
CA GLN A 275 23.65 -0.50 -19.75
C GLN A 275 23.29 -1.99 -19.84
N GLU A 276 22.06 -2.37 -19.48
CA GLU A 276 21.49 -3.72 -19.69
C GLU A 276 21.49 -4.11 -21.17
N ASN A 277 20.99 -3.24 -22.06
CA ASN A 277 21.04 -3.48 -23.51
C ASN A 277 22.47 -3.72 -24.01
N LYS A 278 23.44 -2.91 -23.54
CA LYS A 278 24.85 -3.03 -23.93
C LYS A 278 25.51 -4.31 -23.39
N ILE A 279 25.09 -4.78 -22.22
CA ILE A 279 25.50 -6.10 -21.69
C ILE A 279 24.89 -7.22 -22.54
N GLY A 280 23.62 -7.10 -22.98
CA GLY A 280 23.00 -8.03 -23.92
C GLY A 280 23.73 -8.12 -25.27
N GLU A 281 24.15 -6.98 -25.83
CA GLU A 281 25.02 -6.93 -27.02
C GLU A 281 26.36 -7.64 -26.79
N GLN A 282 26.97 -7.49 -25.60
CA GLN A 282 28.22 -8.17 -25.26
C GLN A 282 28.05 -9.68 -25.08
N ILE A 283 26.94 -10.14 -24.48
CA ILE A 283 26.61 -11.56 -24.36
C ILE A 283 26.44 -12.19 -25.75
N ALA A 284 25.70 -11.56 -26.66
CA ALA A 284 25.54 -12.07 -28.03
C ALA A 284 26.87 -12.15 -28.83
N VAL A 285 27.87 -11.33 -28.47
CA VAL A 285 29.24 -11.44 -29.02
C VAL A 285 30.02 -12.60 -28.38
N LEU A 286 29.84 -12.85 -27.09
CA LEU A 286 30.44 -13.99 -26.39
C LEU A 286 29.88 -15.33 -26.87
N ASP A 287 28.55 -15.47 -26.99
CA ASP A 287 27.89 -16.66 -27.53
C ASP A 287 28.43 -17.02 -28.93
N LYS A 288 28.66 -15.99 -29.76
CA LYS A 288 29.24 -16.16 -31.09
C LYS A 288 30.70 -16.58 -31.04
N LEU A 289 31.51 -16.01 -30.15
CA LEU A 289 32.90 -16.40 -29.95
C LEU A 289 33.02 -17.85 -29.44
N GLU A 290 32.13 -18.28 -28.55
CA GLU A 290 32.11 -19.66 -28.03
C GLU A 290 31.70 -20.67 -29.13
N SER A 291 30.77 -20.29 -30.01
CA SER A 291 30.43 -21.05 -31.22
C SER A 291 31.60 -21.14 -32.21
N ASP A 292 32.28 -20.02 -32.49
CA ASP A 292 33.47 -19.98 -33.38
C ASP A 292 34.65 -20.79 -32.78
N ILE A 293 34.83 -20.79 -31.46
CA ILE A 293 35.82 -21.61 -30.75
C ILE A 293 35.47 -23.09 -30.86
N SER A 294 34.21 -23.46 -30.67
CA SER A 294 33.72 -24.85 -30.77
C SER A 294 33.95 -25.42 -32.17
N GLY A 295 33.58 -24.66 -33.22
CA GLY A 295 33.84 -25.06 -34.62
C GLY A 295 35.33 -25.19 -34.95
N ARG A 296 36.20 -24.36 -34.35
CA ARG A 296 37.66 -24.51 -34.47
C ARG A 296 38.20 -25.75 -33.77
N GLN A 297 37.66 -26.12 -32.59
CA GLN A 297 38.04 -27.34 -31.90
C GLN A 297 37.70 -28.60 -32.72
N GLU A 298 36.51 -28.63 -33.34
CA GLU A 298 36.12 -29.72 -34.25
C GLU A 298 37.06 -29.83 -35.46
N GLN A 299 37.40 -28.72 -36.12
CA GLN A 299 38.39 -28.70 -37.21
C GLN A 299 39.77 -29.20 -36.76
N ILE A 300 40.22 -28.81 -35.57
CA ILE A 300 41.49 -29.29 -34.99
C ILE A 300 41.43 -30.81 -34.73
N GLU A 301 40.30 -31.35 -34.27
CA GLU A 301 40.18 -32.80 -34.06
C GLU A 301 40.18 -33.58 -35.39
N ILE A 302 39.55 -33.04 -36.44
CA ILE A 302 39.58 -33.60 -37.80
C ILE A 302 41.02 -33.60 -38.34
N GLN A 303 41.72 -32.46 -38.28
CA GLN A 303 43.13 -32.37 -38.70
C GLN A 303 44.03 -33.34 -37.92
N ASN A 304 43.82 -33.51 -36.62
CA ASN A 304 44.57 -34.48 -35.81
C ASN A 304 44.29 -35.94 -36.20
N LYS A 305 43.09 -36.27 -36.69
CA LYS A 305 42.78 -37.60 -37.25
C LYS A 305 43.47 -37.80 -38.60
N GLU A 306 43.48 -36.78 -39.46
CA GLU A 306 44.14 -36.81 -40.76
C GLU A 306 45.67 -36.92 -40.64
N ILE A 307 46.30 -36.12 -39.77
CA ILE A 307 47.74 -36.19 -39.46
C ILE A 307 48.12 -37.59 -38.93
N LYS A 308 47.27 -38.23 -38.11
CA LYS A 308 47.51 -39.62 -37.67
C LYS A 308 47.48 -40.61 -38.84
N SER A 309 46.56 -40.45 -39.79
CA SER A 309 46.49 -41.26 -41.01
C SER A 309 47.74 -41.09 -41.87
N GLN A 310 48.12 -39.84 -42.17
CA GLN A 310 49.32 -39.51 -42.94
C GLN A 310 50.59 -40.08 -42.29
N ASN A 311 50.72 -40.04 -40.96
CA ASN A 311 51.85 -40.65 -40.24
C ASN A 311 51.91 -42.18 -40.37
N ILE A 312 50.78 -42.87 -40.50
CA ILE A 312 50.73 -44.32 -40.78
C ILE A 312 51.15 -44.60 -42.22
N GLU A 313 50.70 -43.79 -43.17
CA GLU A 313 51.11 -43.92 -44.57
C GLU A 313 52.60 -43.65 -44.76
N ILE A 314 53.13 -42.56 -44.19
CA ILE A 314 54.56 -42.21 -44.23
C ILE A 314 55.44 -43.33 -43.67
N LYS A 315 55.04 -43.95 -42.55
CA LYS A 315 55.72 -45.16 -42.02
C LYS A 315 55.68 -46.33 -43.01
N THR A 316 54.56 -46.53 -43.68
CA THR A 316 54.40 -47.59 -44.69
C THR A 316 55.25 -47.32 -45.95
N GLN A 317 55.34 -46.06 -46.38
CA GLN A 317 56.20 -45.63 -47.49
C GLN A 317 57.69 -45.79 -47.12
N MET A 318 58.11 -45.40 -45.91
CA MET A 318 59.48 -45.64 -45.41
C MET A 318 59.87 -47.12 -45.42
N LEU A 319 58.95 -48.03 -45.04
CA LEU A 319 59.20 -49.48 -45.12
C LEU A 319 59.38 -49.96 -46.56
N ARG A 320 58.59 -49.44 -47.52
CA ARG A 320 58.78 -49.74 -48.96
C ARG A 320 60.11 -49.22 -49.49
N ILE A 321 60.49 -47.99 -49.14
CA ILE A 321 61.78 -47.38 -49.54
C ILE A 321 62.95 -48.22 -48.99
N LYS A 322 62.90 -48.61 -47.71
CA LYS A 322 63.94 -49.45 -47.09
C LYS A 322 64.03 -50.83 -47.72
N PHE A 323 62.91 -51.43 -48.13
CA PHE A 323 62.90 -52.68 -48.90
C PHE A 323 63.51 -52.49 -50.30
N GLN A 324 63.16 -51.42 -51.02
CA GLN A 324 63.74 -51.09 -52.33
C GLN A 324 65.26 -50.83 -52.24
N GLN A 325 65.73 -50.14 -51.21
CA GLN A 325 67.16 -49.92 -50.94
C GLN A 325 67.89 -51.25 -50.73
N ASN A 326 67.33 -52.19 -49.96
CA ASN A 326 67.92 -53.52 -49.76
C ASN A 326 67.99 -54.32 -51.07
N VAL A 327 66.93 -54.28 -51.90
CA VAL A 327 66.91 -54.94 -53.22
C VAL A 327 67.95 -54.31 -54.16
N LEU A 328 68.06 -52.98 -54.19
CA LEU A 328 69.06 -52.26 -54.99
C LEU A 328 70.48 -52.59 -54.55
N LEU A 329 70.74 -52.70 -53.23
CA LEU A 329 72.04 -53.09 -52.68
C LEU A 329 72.44 -54.50 -53.16
N ILE A 330 71.51 -55.46 -53.14
CA ILE A 330 71.71 -56.81 -53.65
C ILE A 330 72.05 -56.78 -55.15
N PHE A 331 71.34 -56.00 -55.96
CA PHE A 331 71.65 -55.82 -57.39
C PHE A 331 73.04 -55.20 -57.61
N ILE A 332 73.44 -54.20 -56.84
CA ILE A 332 74.78 -53.60 -56.91
C ILE A 332 75.85 -54.62 -56.53
N THR A 333 75.62 -55.42 -55.48
CA THR A 333 76.56 -56.47 -55.07
C THR A 333 76.69 -57.55 -56.14
N LEU A 334 75.58 -57.97 -56.76
CA LEU A 334 75.58 -58.92 -57.88
C LEU A 334 76.33 -58.36 -59.09
N LEU A 335 76.12 -57.08 -59.43
CA LEU A 335 76.82 -56.38 -60.51
C LEU A 335 78.33 -56.33 -60.24
N VAL A 336 78.76 -56.04 -59.01
CA VAL A 336 80.17 -56.06 -58.60
C VAL A 336 80.76 -57.46 -58.75
N VAL A 337 80.06 -58.52 -58.34
CA VAL A 337 80.49 -59.91 -58.55
C VAL A 337 80.62 -60.24 -60.05
N ILE A 338 79.68 -59.82 -60.89
CA ILE A 338 79.73 -60.00 -62.35
C ILE A 338 80.91 -59.22 -62.96
N LEU A 339 81.16 -57.99 -62.53
CA LEU A 339 82.29 -57.16 -62.99
C LEU A 339 83.63 -57.76 -62.55
N ILE A 340 83.72 -58.34 -61.35
CA ILE A 340 84.90 -59.09 -60.89
C ILE A 340 85.11 -60.34 -61.75
N LEU A 341 84.05 -61.11 -62.05
CA LEU A 341 84.13 -62.28 -62.93
C LEU A 341 84.59 -61.89 -64.35
N ALA A 342 83.99 -60.83 -64.91
CA ALA A 342 84.35 -60.28 -66.21
C ALA A 342 85.80 -59.75 -66.23
N PHE A 343 86.27 -59.13 -65.15
CA PHE A 343 87.66 -58.72 -64.98
C PHE A 343 88.60 -59.93 -64.95
N PHE A 344 88.27 -61.00 -64.23
CA PHE A 344 89.08 -62.23 -64.23
C PHE A 344 89.10 -62.91 -65.61
N LEU A 345 87.98 -62.95 -66.33
CA LEU A 345 87.92 -63.45 -67.71
C LEU A 345 88.75 -62.58 -68.68
N LEU A 346 88.63 -61.25 -68.61
CA LEU A 346 89.44 -60.31 -69.38
C LEU A 346 90.93 -60.38 -69.01
N ARG A 347 91.27 -60.59 -67.74
CA ARG A 347 92.65 -60.79 -67.26
C ARG A 347 93.22 -62.11 -67.81
N GLY A 348 92.44 -63.19 -67.78
CA GLY A 348 92.82 -64.47 -68.41
C GLY A 348 93.05 -64.34 -69.92
N TYR A 349 92.14 -63.67 -70.63
CA TYR A 349 92.26 -63.38 -72.06
C TYR A 349 93.49 -62.50 -72.38
N ARG A 350 93.70 -61.42 -71.64
CA ARG A 350 94.89 -60.54 -71.78
C ARG A 350 96.19 -61.26 -71.44
N LEU A 351 96.23 -62.15 -70.46
CA LEU A 351 97.40 -62.99 -70.16
C LEU A 351 97.67 -63.99 -71.28
N LYS A 352 96.62 -64.59 -71.87
CA LYS A 352 96.72 -65.47 -73.04
C LYS A 352 97.28 -64.74 -74.27
N GLN A 353 96.88 -63.49 -74.53
CA GLN A 353 97.48 -62.66 -75.57
C GLN A 353 98.92 -62.24 -75.24
N ARG A 354 99.22 -61.82 -73.99
CA ARG A 354 100.57 -61.37 -73.61
C ARG A 354 101.62 -62.48 -73.74
N LYS A 355 101.30 -63.73 -73.39
CA LYS A 355 102.20 -64.87 -73.60
C LYS A 355 102.54 -65.13 -75.09
N ASN A 356 101.68 -64.74 -76.03
CA ASN A 356 101.94 -64.88 -77.47
C ASN A 356 102.63 -63.68 -78.11
N LYS A 357 102.90 -62.59 -77.36
CA LYS A 357 103.57 -61.38 -77.90
C LYS A 357 104.88 -61.02 -77.18
N LEU A 358 105.17 -61.63 -76.03
CA LEU A 358 106.41 -61.46 -75.28
C LEU A 358 107.51 -62.46 -75.72
N LEU A 359 107.76 -62.54 -77.04
CA LEU A 359 108.74 -63.46 -77.64
C LEU A 359 109.52 -62.79 -78.79
N ALA A 360 109.48 -61.46 -78.89
CA ALA A 360 109.95 -60.74 -80.09
C ALA A 360 110.85 -59.50 -79.83
N GLN A 361 110.62 -58.72 -78.76
CA GLN A 361 111.29 -57.42 -78.57
C GLN A 361 111.35 -56.98 -77.10
N GLN A 362 112.54 -57.00 -76.50
CA GLN A 362 112.93 -56.08 -75.41
C GLN A 362 114.46 -56.10 -75.18
N LYS A 363 115.11 -54.94 -75.32
CA LYS A 363 116.53 -54.69 -74.99
C LYS A 363 116.72 -53.17 -74.83
N GLU A 364 117.29 -52.73 -73.69
CA GLU A 364 117.90 -51.41 -73.40
C GLU A 364 117.02 -50.13 -73.55
N GLU A 365 117.37 -48.94 -73.04
CA GLU A 365 118.04 -48.45 -71.79
C GLU A 365 117.59 -46.96 -71.61
N ILE A 366 117.26 -46.46 -70.41
CA ILE A 366 118.09 -45.82 -69.36
C ILE A 366 118.91 -44.56 -69.77
N SER A 367 118.54 -43.42 -69.18
CA SER A 367 119.33 -42.24 -68.73
C SER A 367 118.35 -41.28 -68.00
N GLN A 368 118.65 -40.27 -67.18
CA GLN A 368 119.83 -39.72 -66.44
C GLN A 368 119.21 -38.86 -65.29
N GLN A 369 119.73 -38.56 -64.09
CA GLN A 369 121.08 -38.37 -63.50
C GLN A 369 121.78 -37.06 -63.95
N ALA A 370 122.25 -36.17 -63.06
CA ALA A 370 122.21 -36.08 -61.58
C ALA A 370 122.18 -34.57 -61.13
N ALA A 371 121.74 -34.19 -59.92
CA ALA A 371 122.52 -33.84 -58.69
C ALA A 371 123.51 -32.64 -58.85
N GLU A 372 123.96 -31.81 -57.88
CA GLU A 372 124.28 -31.84 -56.42
C GLU A 372 124.24 -30.35 -55.86
N LEU A 373 124.35 -29.91 -54.59
CA LEU A 373 124.35 -30.44 -53.19
C LEU A 373 124.20 -29.27 -52.14
N GLU A 374 124.12 -29.61 -50.83
CA GLU A 374 124.61 -28.96 -49.55
C GLU A 374 125.18 -27.51 -49.48
N VAL A 375 125.17 -26.72 -48.37
CA VAL A 375 124.65 -26.77 -46.96
C VAL A 375 124.23 -25.34 -46.50
N ILE A 376 123.20 -25.19 -45.66
CA ILE A 376 123.19 -24.25 -44.50
C ILE A 376 122.17 -24.78 -43.46
N ASN A 377 122.63 -25.10 -42.24
CA ASN A 377 121.77 -25.66 -41.19
C ASN A 377 122.39 -25.47 -39.79
N LYS A 378 122.04 -24.39 -39.07
CA LYS A 378 122.55 -24.16 -37.70
C LYS A 378 121.68 -23.27 -36.79
N GLU A 379 120.35 -23.30 -36.97
CA GLU A 379 119.42 -22.45 -36.20
C GLU A 379 118.29 -23.24 -35.48
N LEU A 380 118.12 -24.53 -35.79
CA LEU A 380 116.95 -25.33 -35.38
C LEU A 380 116.87 -25.72 -33.88
N GLU A 381 117.96 -25.58 -33.12
CA GLU A 381 118.03 -26.14 -31.75
C GLU A 381 117.20 -25.35 -30.72
N LYS A 382 117.06 -24.02 -30.88
CA LYS A 382 116.31 -23.18 -29.92
C LYS A 382 114.79 -23.25 -30.05
N LEU A 383 114.27 -23.55 -31.24
CA LEU A 383 112.82 -23.60 -31.48
C LEU A 383 112.16 -24.87 -30.91
N SER A 384 112.92 -25.97 -30.81
CA SER A 384 112.40 -27.27 -30.36
C SER A 384 111.93 -27.27 -28.90
N ILE A 385 112.65 -26.57 -28.01
CA ILE A 385 112.38 -26.58 -26.56
C ILE A 385 111.08 -25.82 -26.23
N VAL A 386 110.85 -24.65 -26.84
CA VAL A 386 109.66 -23.83 -26.57
C VAL A 386 108.37 -24.53 -27.00
N ALA A 387 108.42 -25.29 -28.11
CA ALA A 387 107.26 -26.05 -28.59
C ALA A 387 106.96 -27.30 -27.76
N SER A 388 107.92 -27.83 -26.99
CA SER A 388 107.83 -29.18 -26.40
C SER A 388 107.47 -29.26 -24.91
N GLU A 389 107.41 -28.14 -24.17
CA GLU A 389 107.00 -28.14 -22.74
C GLU A 389 105.70 -27.38 -22.42
N THR A 390 105.02 -26.80 -23.41
CA THR A 390 103.73 -26.13 -23.16
C THR A 390 102.60 -27.11 -22.81
N SER A 391 101.63 -26.64 -22.03
CA SER A 391 100.37 -27.35 -21.77
C SER A 391 99.36 -27.23 -22.91
N THR A 392 99.54 -26.26 -23.82
CA THR A 392 98.81 -26.16 -25.09
C THR A 392 99.28 -27.22 -26.06
N ALA A 393 98.33 -27.79 -26.81
CA ALA A 393 98.66 -28.70 -27.88
C ALA A 393 99.21 -27.91 -29.07
N VAL A 394 100.37 -28.31 -29.58
CA VAL A 394 100.97 -27.75 -30.80
C VAL A 394 101.18 -28.90 -31.77
N ILE A 395 100.61 -28.74 -32.95
CA ILE A 395 100.51 -29.74 -34.01
C ILE A 395 101.10 -29.12 -35.28
N ILE A 396 101.86 -29.90 -36.05
CA ILE A 396 102.27 -29.54 -37.41
C ILE A 396 101.64 -30.55 -38.37
N LEU A 397 101.04 -30.01 -39.43
CA LEU A 397 100.32 -30.75 -40.48
C LEU A 397 100.98 -30.52 -41.83
N ASP A 398 100.89 -31.51 -42.72
CA ASP A 398 101.15 -31.27 -44.15
C ASP A 398 99.99 -30.55 -44.85
N THR A 399 100.17 -30.19 -46.13
CA THR A 399 99.15 -29.52 -46.95
C THR A 399 97.93 -30.38 -47.30
N GLN A 400 97.93 -31.66 -46.93
CA GLN A 400 96.82 -32.60 -47.08
C GLN A 400 96.11 -32.87 -45.75
N GLY A 401 96.59 -32.27 -44.65
CA GLY A 401 96.04 -32.39 -43.30
C GLY A 401 96.57 -33.58 -42.51
N ASN A 402 97.61 -34.28 -42.99
CA ASN A 402 98.21 -35.40 -42.24
C ASN A 402 99.08 -34.88 -41.08
N PHE A 403 99.09 -35.60 -39.96
CA PHE A 403 99.91 -35.21 -38.79
C PHE A 403 101.40 -35.49 -39.06
N ASP A 404 102.18 -34.41 -39.21
CA ASP A 404 103.63 -34.44 -39.43
C ASP A 404 104.39 -34.40 -38.09
N TRP A 405 103.92 -33.62 -37.11
CA TRP A 405 104.45 -33.58 -35.75
C TRP A 405 103.40 -33.18 -34.72
N ILE A 406 103.60 -33.60 -33.46
CA ILE A 406 102.81 -33.14 -32.30
C ILE A 406 103.74 -32.94 -31.08
N ASN A 407 103.39 -32.01 -30.20
CA ASN A 407 104.11 -31.79 -28.95
C ASN A 407 103.60 -32.68 -27.79
N ILE A 408 104.26 -32.59 -26.62
CA ILE A 408 103.80 -33.29 -25.42
C ILE A 408 102.46 -32.72 -24.90
N GLY A 409 102.18 -31.44 -25.14
CA GLY A 409 100.91 -30.78 -24.81
C GLY A 409 99.72 -31.48 -25.47
N PHE A 410 99.83 -31.84 -26.75
CA PHE A 410 98.84 -32.64 -27.47
C PHE A 410 98.63 -34.00 -26.80
N THR A 411 99.71 -34.69 -26.43
CA THR A 411 99.61 -35.98 -25.74
C THR A 411 98.97 -35.84 -24.35
N LYS A 412 99.25 -34.75 -23.62
CA LYS A 412 98.66 -34.41 -22.32
C LYS A 412 97.17 -34.00 -22.43
N MET A 413 96.77 -33.34 -23.52
CA MET A 413 95.42 -32.81 -23.74
C MET A 413 94.46 -33.86 -24.32
N TYR A 414 94.89 -34.64 -25.31
CA TYR A 414 94.05 -35.57 -26.06
C TYR A 414 94.26 -37.05 -25.71
N GLY A 415 95.38 -37.41 -25.07
CA GLY A 415 95.71 -38.80 -24.72
C GLY A 415 96.26 -39.65 -25.87
N TYR A 416 96.57 -39.05 -27.03
CA TYR A 416 97.12 -39.72 -28.20
C TYR A 416 98.59 -39.36 -28.45
N THR A 417 99.37 -40.33 -28.92
CA THR A 417 100.70 -40.10 -29.51
C THR A 417 100.61 -40.15 -31.04
N LEU A 418 101.62 -39.64 -31.77
CA LEU A 418 101.61 -39.57 -33.24
C LEU A 418 101.39 -40.94 -33.90
N LYS A 419 101.94 -42.00 -33.31
CA LYS A 419 101.71 -43.37 -33.77
C LYS A 419 100.23 -43.77 -33.61
N LEU A 420 99.64 -43.49 -32.44
CA LEU A 420 98.24 -43.84 -32.15
C LEU A 420 97.24 -43.00 -32.96
N LEU A 421 97.58 -41.75 -33.32
CA LEU A 421 96.83 -40.96 -34.30
C LEU A 421 96.77 -41.64 -35.67
N ASN A 422 97.90 -42.18 -36.14
CA ASN A 422 97.99 -42.86 -37.43
C ASN A 422 97.29 -44.23 -37.39
N ASP A 423 97.48 -44.99 -36.32
CA ASP A 423 96.93 -46.35 -36.15
C ASP A 423 95.42 -46.36 -35.86
N GLU A 424 94.87 -45.36 -35.14
CA GLU A 424 93.47 -45.36 -34.67
C GLU A 424 92.58 -44.27 -35.29
N LEU A 425 93.15 -43.14 -35.77
CA LEU A 425 92.42 -41.98 -36.30
C LEU A 425 92.81 -41.63 -37.75
N ASN A 426 93.36 -42.59 -38.50
CA ASN A 426 93.77 -42.46 -39.91
C ASN A 426 94.81 -41.36 -40.20
N GLY A 427 95.48 -40.82 -39.17
CA GLY A 427 96.60 -39.90 -39.34
C GLY A 427 96.31 -38.55 -40.00
N ASN A 428 95.05 -38.11 -40.07
CA ASN A 428 94.67 -36.89 -40.80
C ASN A 428 93.61 -36.05 -40.05
N ILE A 429 93.85 -34.74 -39.90
CA ILE A 429 93.03 -33.82 -39.10
C ILE A 429 91.57 -33.73 -39.58
N ILE A 430 91.34 -33.79 -40.90
CA ILE A 430 90.00 -33.69 -41.50
C ILE A 430 89.16 -34.93 -41.17
N LYS A 431 89.82 -36.07 -40.90
CA LYS A 431 89.18 -37.34 -40.51
C LYS A 431 89.17 -37.59 -38.99
N ALA A 432 90.03 -36.90 -38.25
CA ALA A 432 90.19 -37.05 -36.80
C ALA A 432 89.44 -35.98 -35.99
N SER A 433 89.07 -34.85 -36.61
CA SER A 433 88.28 -33.79 -35.98
C SER A 433 86.78 -34.05 -36.11
N ASN A 434 86.04 -33.77 -35.03
CA ASN A 434 84.58 -33.82 -35.00
C ASN A 434 83.92 -32.48 -35.38
N HIS A 435 84.68 -31.43 -35.71
CA HIS A 435 84.12 -30.12 -36.08
C HIS A 435 83.50 -30.19 -37.49
N PRO A 436 82.21 -29.85 -37.67
CA PRO A 436 81.47 -30.14 -38.91
C PRO A 436 82.09 -29.48 -40.16
N ASP A 437 82.60 -28.25 -40.04
CA ASP A 437 83.18 -27.51 -41.15
C ASP A 437 84.72 -27.60 -41.22
N ILE A 438 85.37 -28.58 -40.56
CA ILE A 438 86.84 -28.65 -40.48
C ILE A 438 87.53 -28.64 -41.86
N GLU A 439 86.94 -29.33 -42.85
CA GLU A 439 87.45 -29.33 -44.24
C GLU A 439 87.36 -27.93 -44.88
N SER A 440 86.31 -27.16 -44.57
CA SER A 440 86.13 -25.78 -45.05
C SER A 440 87.14 -24.83 -44.41
N LEU A 441 87.32 -24.93 -43.08
CA LEU A 441 88.28 -24.11 -42.32
C LEU A 441 89.72 -24.40 -42.74
N PHE A 442 90.08 -25.67 -42.96
CA PHE A 442 91.38 -26.09 -43.46
C PHE A 442 91.65 -25.55 -44.88
N ASN A 443 90.69 -25.71 -45.79
CA ASN A 443 90.81 -25.21 -47.15
C ASN A 443 90.87 -23.67 -47.23
N SER A 444 90.12 -22.94 -46.38
CA SER A 444 90.22 -21.48 -46.28
C SER A 444 91.59 -21.05 -45.77
N CYS A 445 92.12 -21.69 -44.71
CA CYS A 445 93.46 -21.41 -44.21
C CYS A 445 94.55 -21.55 -45.29
N ILE A 446 94.46 -22.56 -46.15
CA ILE A 446 95.39 -22.76 -47.28
C ILE A 446 95.18 -21.72 -48.38
N LYS A 447 93.93 -21.52 -48.81
CA LYS A 447 93.56 -20.65 -49.94
C LYS A 447 93.81 -19.17 -49.65
N ASP A 448 93.36 -18.71 -48.50
CA ASP A 448 93.34 -17.30 -48.10
C ASP A 448 94.63 -16.91 -47.36
N LYS A 449 95.50 -17.89 -47.07
CA LYS A 449 96.86 -17.75 -46.50
C LYS A 449 96.92 -16.98 -45.17
N ALA A 450 95.81 -17.02 -44.43
CA ALA A 450 95.62 -16.34 -43.15
C ALA A 450 95.29 -17.36 -42.03
N PRO A 451 95.59 -17.05 -40.76
CA PRO A 451 95.24 -17.93 -39.65
C PRO A 451 93.73 -17.96 -39.43
N VAL A 452 93.19 -19.14 -39.16
CA VAL A 452 91.78 -19.41 -38.89
C VAL A 452 91.63 -19.85 -37.43
N ILE A 453 90.81 -19.13 -36.67
CA ILE A 453 90.49 -19.44 -35.26
C ILE A 453 89.08 -20.02 -35.20
N TYR A 454 88.91 -21.14 -34.52
CA TYR A 454 87.60 -21.77 -34.28
C TYR A 454 87.55 -22.41 -32.88
N GLU A 455 86.35 -22.63 -32.36
CA GLU A 455 86.13 -23.40 -31.13
C GLU A 455 85.48 -24.74 -31.50
N SER A 456 85.99 -25.83 -30.95
CA SER A 456 85.50 -27.18 -31.24
C SER A 456 85.30 -28.00 -29.97
N TYR A 457 84.27 -28.84 -29.99
CA TYR A 457 84.00 -29.80 -28.93
C TYR A 457 84.68 -31.12 -29.31
N VAL A 458 85.67 -31.51 -28.52
CA VAL A 458 86.61 -32.60 -28.83
C VAL A 458 86.53 -33.70 -27.78
N THR A 459 86.64 -34.95 -28.23
CA THR A 459 86.61 -36.12 -27.37
C THR A 459 88.02 -36.69 -27.23
N THR A 460 88.51 -36.81 -25.99
CA THR A 460 89.82 -37.40 -25.69
C THR A 460 89.80 -38.93 -25.84
N ARG A 461 90.98 -39.57 -25.89
CA ARG A 461 91.11 -41.04 -25.99
C ARG A 461 90.32 -41.79 -24.91
N ASP A 462 90.28 -41.25 -23.69
CA ASP A 462 89.57 -41.82 -22.54
C ASP A 462 88.08 -41.42 -22.46
N LYS A 463 87.54 -40.82 -23.53
CA LYS A 463 86.15 -40.39 -23.70
C LYS A 463 85.70 -39.25 -22.75
N GLN A 464 86.64 -38.42 -22.29
CA GLN A 464 86.27 -37.12 -21.74
C GLN A 464 85.94 -36.17 -22.90
N GLU A 465 84.97 -35.29 -22.70
CA GLU A 465 84.63 -34.25 -23.65
C GLU A 465 85.23 -32.93 -23.18
N ARG A 466 85.75 -32.12 -24.10
CA ARG A 466 86.45 -30.86 -23.81
C ARG A 466 86.15 -29.81 -24.88
N TRP A 467 86.23 -28.54 -24.49
CA TRP A 467 86.26 -27.44 -25.45
C TRP A 467 87.70 -27.08 -25.78
N ALA A 468 88.06 -27.20 -27.06
CA ALA A 468 89.32 -26.72 -27.61
C ALA A 468 89.08 -25.41 -28.38
N GLN A 469 89.80 -24.34 -28.01
CA GLN A 469 89.98 -23.20 -28.91
C GLN A 469 91.22 -23.47 -29.78
N SER A 470 90.99 -23.54 -31.09
CA SER A 470 91.92 -24.00 -32.10
C SER A 470 92.33 -22.84 -33.00
N THR A 471 93.64 -22.66 -33.22
CA THR A 471 94.20 -21.68 -34.17
C THR A 471 95.03 -22.41 -35.22
N LEU A 472 94.50 -22.50 -36.43
CA LEU A 472 95.17 -23.09 -37.60
C LEU A 472 95.88 -21.99 -38.40
N SER A 473 97.20 -22.07 -38.55
CA SER A 473 98.03 -21.05 -39.19
C SER A 473 98.88 -21.66 -40.32
N PRO A 474 98.94 -21.04 -41.53
CA PRO A 474 99.73 -21.57 -42.63
C PRO A 474 101.21 -21.12 -42.54
N ILE A 475 102.14 -22.06 -42.71
CA ILE A 475 103.56 -21.75 -42.93
C ILE A 475 103.80 -21.57 -44.42
N LEU A 476 104.28 -20.39 -44.83
CA LEU A 476 104.57 -20.05 -46.21
C LEU A 476 106.06 -20.31 -46.57
N ASN A 477 106.34 -20.72 -47.81
CA ASN A 477 107.69 -20.69 -48.38
C ASN A 477 108.07 -19.28 -48.87
N SER A 478 109.30 -19.14 -49.37
CA SER A 478 109.83 -17.91 -49.99
C SER A 478 109.09 -17.43 -51.24
N GLU A 479 108.26 -18.29 -51.84
CA GLU A 479 107.42 -17.98 -53.00
C GLU A 479 105.96 -17.66 -52.59
N GLY A 480 105.66 -17.71 -51.28
CA GLY A 480 104.37 -17.40 -50.70
C GLY A 480 103.34 -18.54 -50.75
N GLU A 481 103.73 -19.77 -51.07
CA GLU A 481 102.86 -20.96 -51.04
C GLU A 481 102.86 -21.65 -49.67
N VAL A 482 101.73 -22.25 -49.28
CA VAL A 482 101.60 -22.97 -48.01
C VAL A 482 102.35 -24.30 -48.09
N THR A 483 103.26 -24.56 -47.15
CA THR A 483 104.10 -25.78 -47.12
C THR A 483 103.74 -26.74 -45.99
N LYS A 484 103.33 -26.18 -44.84
CA LYS A 484 102.82 -26.90 -43.66
C LYS A 484 101.79 -26.00 -42.97
N LEU A 485 100.99 -26.56 -42.07
CA LEU A 485 100.11 -25.79 -41.19
C LEU A 485 100.47 -26.08 -39.74
N VAL A 486 100.44 -25.05 -38.89
CA VAL A 486 100.54 -25.20 -37.43
C VAL A 486 99.13 -25.07 -36.86
N LEU A 487 98.68 -26.09 -36.13
CA LEU A 487 97.45 -26.04 -35.36
C LEU A 487 97.83 -25.95 -33.87
N ILE A 488 97.30 -24.93 -33.18
CA ILE A 488 97.49 -24.75 -31.73
C ILE A 488 96.12 -24.86 -31.07
N ASP A 489 95.96 -25.84 -30.17
CA ASP A 489 94.74 -26.00 -29.37
C ASP A 489 94.98 -25.65 -27.90
N SER A 490 94.01 -24.95 -27.32
CA SER A 490 93.96 -24.60 -25.90
C SER A 490 92.67 -25.13 -25.28
N ASP A 491 92.78 -25.85 -24.16
CA ASP A 491 91.63 -26.35 -23.38
C ASP A 491 90.94 -25.17 -22.66
N ILE A 492 89.74 -24.81 -23.13
CA ILE A 492 88.91 -23.73 -22.57
C ILE A 492 87.70 -24.26 -21.78
N THR A 493 87.64 -25.57 -21.49
CA THR A 493 86.45 -26.23 -20.91
C THR A 493 85.96 -25.53 -19.64
N LYS A 494 86.87 -25.21 -18.72
CA LYS A 494 86.56 -24.50 -17.47
C LYS A 494 86.00 -23.08 -17.65
N ILE A 495 86.32 -22.43 -18.78
CA ILE A 495 85.80 -21.10 -19.11
C ILE A 495 84.34 -21.23 -19.54
N LYS A 496 84.03 -22.18 -20.43
CA LYS A 496 82.65 -22.48 -20.85
C LYS A 496 81.77 -22.97 -19.69
N GLU A 497 82.31 -23.77 -18.77
CA GLU A 497 81.60 -24.17 -17.54
C GLU A 497 81.22 -22.96 -16.68
N ALA A 498 82.16 -22.03 -16.46
CA ALA A 498 81.91 -20.80 -15.70
C ALA A 498 80.93 -19.85 -16.40
N GLU A 499 81.04 -19.68 -17.72
CA GLU A 499 80.10 -18.87 -18.51
C GLU A 499 78.66 -19.38 -18.38
N ASN A 500 78.44 -20.70 -18.49
CA ASN A 500 77.11 -21.30 -18.39
C ASN A 500 76.52 -21.21 -16.98
N GLU A 501 77.32 -21.38 -15.92
CA GLU A 501 76.84 -21.23 -14.54
C GLU A 501 76.52 -19.77 -14.20
N ILE A 502 77.32 -18.80 -14.67
CA ILE A 502 77.01 -17.37 -14.57
C ILE A 502 75.70 -17.03 -15.31
N LEU A 503 75.51 -17.56 -16.52
CA LEU A 503 74.27 -17.37 -17.29
C LEU A 503 73.04 -17.89 -16.53
N ARG A 504 73.17 -19.07 -15.91
CA ARG A 504 72.12 -19.70 -15.10
C ARG A 504 71.79 -18.90 -13.84
N GLN A 505 72.81 -18.42 -13.12
CA GLN A 505 72.63 -17.60 -11.92
C GLN A 505 71.96 -16.26 -12.27
N ASN A 506 72.36 -15.61 -13.37
CA ASN A 506 71.74 -14.38 -13.84
C ASN A 506 70.25 -14.57 -14.19
N GLN A 507 69.87 -15.69 -14.83
CA GLN A 507 68.46 -15.99 -15.09
C GLN A 507 67.68 -16.19 -13.79
N MET A 508 68.22 -16.95 -12.83
CA MET A 508 67.56 -17.16 -11.52
C MET A 508 67.38 -15.85 -10.73
N ILE A 509 68.32 -14.90 -10.83
CA ILE A 509 68.21 -13.56 -10.24
C ILE A 509 67.12 -12.75 -10.93
N LEU A 510 67.02 -12.79 -12.26
CA LEU A 510 65.99 -12.09 -13.03
C LEU A 510 64.58 -12.61 -12.73
N ASP A 511 64.43 -13.94 -12.63
CA ASP A 511 63.17 -14.60 -12.26
C ASP A 511 62.75 -14.21 -10.83
N GLN A 512 63.70 -14.18 -9.87
CA GLN A 512 63.45 -13.73 -8.49
C GLN A 512 63.07 -12.25 -8.42
N ALA A 513 63.75 -11.37 -9.16
CA ALA A 513 63.44 -9.94 -9.20
C ALA A 513 62.02 -9.69 -9.74
N THR A 514 61.64 -10.39 -10.82
CA THR A 514 60.30 -10.30 -11.43
C THR A 514 59.21 -10.77 -10.45
N LEU A 515 59.47 -11.85 -9.70
CA LEU A 515 58.56 -12.35 -8.66
C LEU A 515 58.45 -11.38 -7.46
N LEU A 516 59.54 -10.74 -7.06
CA LEU A 516 59.56 -9.72 -6.01
C LEU A 516 58.78 -8.48 -6.41
N GLU A 517 58.96 -7.97 -7.63
CA GLU A 517 58.22 -6.83 -8.16
C GLU A 517 56.70 -7.13 -8.23
N SER A 518 56.32 -8.32 -8.72
CA SER A 518 54.92 -8.77 -8.74
C SER A 518 54.30 -8.79 -7.33
N LYS A 519 55.02 -9.33 -6.33
CA LYS A 519 54.58 -9.34 -4.93
C LYS A 519 54.51 -7.94 -4.32
N ASN A 520 55.46 -7.05 -4.63
CA ASN A 520 55.43 -5.68 -4.15
C ASN A 520 54.21 -4.92 -4.71
N VAL A 521 53.91 -5.09 -6.01
CA VAL A 521 52.71 -4.51 -6.65
C VAL A 521 51.40 -5.10 -6.07
N GLU A 522 51.40 -6.36 -5.63
CA GLU A 522 50.26 -6.94 -4.91
C GLU A 522 50.10 -6.36 -3.49
N LEU A 523 51.20 -6.25 -2.74
CA LEU A 523 51.22 -5.62 -1.41
C LEU A 523 50.82 -4.14 -1.45
N GLU A 524 51.28 -3.39 -2.44
CA GLU A 524 50.86 -2.00 -2.67
C GLU A 524 49.36 -1.89 -2.96
N LYS A 525 48.79 -2.79 -3.77
CA LYS A 525 47.34 -2.82 -4.03
C LYS A 525 46.54 -3.13 -2.77
N LEU A 526 46.98 -4.11 -1.97
CA LEU A 526 46.33 -4.46 -0.70
C LEU A 526 46.41 -3.30 0.31
N SER A 527 47.56 -2.65 0.43
CA SER A 527 47.77 -1.45 1.27
C SER A 527 46.94 -0.25 0.78
N LEU A 528 46.82 -0.05 -0.54
CA LEU A 528 46.00 1.00 -1.13
C LEU A 528 44.52 0.77 -0.86
N VAL A 529 44.02 -0.46 -1.00
CA VAL A 529 42.64 -0.81 -0.65
C VAL A 529 42.39 -0.59 0.84
N ALA A 530 43.30 -1.03 1.72
CA ALA A 530 43.16 -0.85 3.16
C ALA A 530 43.22 0.63 3.61
N SER A 531 44.00 1.48 2.95
CA SER A 531 44.15 2.91 3.31
C SER A 531 43.09 3.83 2.69
N LYS A 532 42.52 3.49 1.52
CA LYS A 532 41.57 4.36 0.80
C LYS A 532 40.09 4.04 1.04
N THR A 533 39.75 3.04 1.84
CA THR A 533 38.40 2.87 2.40
C THR A 533 38.06 3.98 3.39
N ASP A 534 36.83 4.51 3.35
CA ASP A 534 36.33 5.41 4.42
C ASP A 534 35.94 4.66 5.70
N ASN A 535 35.83 3.33 5.62
CA ASN A 535 35.74 2.49 6.81
C ASN A 535 37.05 2.52 7.59
N SER A 536 36.94 2.61 8.91
CA SER A 536 38.02 2.28 9.83
C SER A 536 38.43 0.82 9.63
N VAL A 537 39.74 0.56 9.65
CA VAL A 537 40.32 -0.78 9.75
C VAL A 537 41.37 -0.72 10.85
N VAL A 538 41.20 -1.57 11.86
CA VAL A 538 42.02 -1.63 13.08
C VAL A 538 42.55 -3.05 13.23
N ILE A 539 43.85 -3.18 13.50
CA ILE A 539 44.51 -4.45 13.82
C ILE A 539 44.99 -4.39 15.28
N ALA A 540 44.62 -5.40 16.06
CA ALA A 540 44.94 -5.49 17.48
C ALA A 540 45.52 -6.86 17.87
N ASP A 541 46.29 -6.88 18.95
CA ASP A 541 46.91 -8.08 19.52
C ASP A 541 45.91 -8.98 20.29
N LEU A 542 46.42 -10.05 20.89
CA LEU A 542 45.67 -11.01 21.71
C LEU A 542 44.88 -10.37 22.88
N ASN A 543 45.37 -9.25 23.41
CA ASN A 543 44.82 -8.53 24.55
C ASN A 543 43.92 -7.36 24.11
N GLY A 544 43.79 -7.12 22.80
CA GLY A 544 43.06 -6.00 22.23
C GLY A 544 43.88 -4.72 22.09
N GLU A 545 45.20 -4.72 22.37
CA GLU A 545 46.04 -3.55 22.12
C GLU A 545 46.21 -3.31 20.61
N ILE A 546 45.83 -2.12 20.16
CA ILE A 546 45.86 -1.73 18.75
C ILE A 546 47.32 -1.55 18.31
N GLU A 547 47.73 -2.37 17.34
CA GLU A 547 49.03 -2.32 16.67
C GLU A 547 49.03 -1.33 15.50
N TRP A 548 47.91 -1.24 14.77
CA TRP A 548 47.82 -0.48 13.51
C TRP A 548 46.38 -0.02 13.21
N VAL A 549 46.26 1.14 12.56
CA VAL A 549 44.99 1.64 11.98
C VAL A 549 45.22 2.21 10.58
N ASN A 550 44.19 2.24 9.75
CA ASN A 550 44.22 2.87 8.43
C ASN A 550 43.89 4.39 8.45
N ASP A 551 44.07 5.08 7.32
CA ASP A 551 43.60 6.48 7.17
C ASP A 551 42.09 6.63 7.43
N GLY A 552 41.30 5.57 7.18
CA GLY A 552 39.85 5.53 7.38
C GLY A 552 39.45 5.74 8.84
N PHE A 553 40.18 5.19 9.81
CA PHE A 553 40.01 5.46 11.24
C PHE A 553 40.06 6.97 11.53
N THR A 554 41.06 7.66 10.94
CA THR A 554 41.24 9.11 11.11
C THR A 554 40.13 9.91 10.43
N ARG A 555 39.61 9.46 9.27
CA ARG A 555 38.44 10.06 8.61
C ARG A 555 37.14 9.86 9.40
N LEU A 556 36.94 8.68 9.96
CA LEU A 556 35.73 8.30 10.70
C LEU A 556 35.60 9.05 12.03
N LEU A 557 36.66 9.01 12.85
CA LEU A 557 36.66 9.57 14.21
C LEU A 557 37.16 11.02 14.28
N GLY A 558 37.80 11.53 13.22
CA GLY A 558 38.32 12.90 13.16
C GLY A 558 39.55 13.16 14.05
N THR A 559 40.24 12.10 14.46
CA THR A 559 41.41 12.11 15.36
C THR A 559 42.46 11.13 14.86
N THR A 560 43.75 11.40 15.07
CA THR A 560 44.79 10.40 14.79
C THR A 560 44.85 9.35 15.90
N PHE A 561 45.51 8.22 15.64
CA PHE A 561 45.69 7.17 16.66
C PHE A 561 46.51 7.66 17.87
N ASP A 562 47.56 8.48 17.65
CA ASP A 562 48.37 9.06 18.73
C ASP A 562 47.62 10.07 19.60
N GLU A 563 46.53 10.65 19.10
CA GLU A 563 45.62 11.49 19.87
C GLU A 563 44.60 10.62 20.61
N PHE A 564 43.92 9.71 19.90
CA PHE A 564 42.95 8.77 20.44
C PHE A 564 43.53 7.95 21.61
N LYS A 565 44.76 7.45 21.47
CA LYS A 565 45.48 6.68 22.50
C LYS A 565 45.71 7.45 23.81
N LYS A 566 45.73 8.80 23.78
CA LYS A 566 45.90 9.64 24.97
C LYS A 566 44.57 9.94 25.68
N GLU A 567 43.45 9.89 24.96
CA GLU A 567 42.13 10.29 25.45
C GLU A 567 41.27 9.07 25.84
N TYR A 568 41.37 7.98 25.08
CA TYR A 568 40.58 6.75 25.25
C TYR A 568 41.43 5.50 25.53
N GLY A 569 42.75 5.56 25.33
CA GLY A 569 43.67 4.41 25.44
C GLY A 569 43.86 3.66 24.12
N SER A 570 44.73 2.64 24.10
CA SER A 570 45.01 1.82 22.91
C SER A 570 44.30 0.48 22.86
N ASN A 571 43.43 0.16 23.83
CA ASN A 571 42.77 -1.13 23.87
C ASN A 571 41.41 -1.10 23.13
N LEU A 572 41.31 -1.82 22.02
CA LEU A 572 40.12 -1.94 21.18
C LEU A 572 38.88 -2.42 21.98
N PHE A 573 39.07 -3.32 22.94
CA PHE A 573 37.96 -3.90 23.70
C PHE A 573 37.43 -2.91 24.75
N LEU A 574 38.32 -2.17 25.41
CA LEU A 574 37.96 -1.18 26.44
C LEU A 574 37.44 0.15 25.87
N THR A 575 37.78 0.46 24.61
CA THR A 575 37.32 1.69 23.93
C THR A 575 35.94 1.57 23.29
N SER A 576 35.36 0.37 23.25
CA SER A 576 34.03 0.12 22.67
C SER A 576 32.90 0.52 23.63
N LEU A 577 31.94 1.32 23.17
CA LEU A 577 30.71 1.63 23.92
C LEU A 577 29.60 0.58 23.75
N ASN A 578 29.92 -0.61 23.23
CA ASN A 578 29.02 -1.76 23.21
C ASN A 578 29.10 -2.49 24.57
N PRO A 579 28.03 -2.53 25.38
CA PRO A 579 28.08 -3.17 26.71
C PRO A 579 28.34 -4.68 26.61
N ASP A 580 27.90 -5.32 25.53
CA ASP A 580 27.95 -6.78 25.34
C ASP A 580 29.28 -7.22 24.66
N ILE A 581 30.24 -6.31 24.49
CA ILE A 581 31.44 -6.54 23.67
C ILE A 581 32.29 -7.71 24.15
N VAL A 582 32.40 -7.91 25.47
CA VAL A 582 33.22 -8.97 26.08
C VAL A 582 32.64 -10.35 25.77
N ASP A 583 31.32 -10.51 25.93
CA ASP A 583 30.62 -11.77 25.64
C ASP A 583 30.63 -12.08 24.14
N GLN A 584 30.46 -11.05 23.29
CA GLN A 584 30.54 -11.19 21.84
C GLN A 584 31.96 -11.57 21.39
N ILE A 585 33.03 -11.01 21.97
CA ILE A 585 34.41 -11.43 21.72
C ILE A 585 34.59 -12.90 22.09
N ALA A 586 34.16 -13.30 23.30
CA ALA A 586 34.26 -14.68 23.75
C ALA A 586 33.52 -15.66 22.82
N GLU A 587 32.33 -15.30 22.35
CA GLU A 587 31.57 -16.07 21.36
C GLU A 587 32.29 -16.16 20.00
N GLY A 588 32.83 -15.04 19.50
CA GLY A 588 33.58 -14.97 18.23
C GLY A 588 34.81 -15.89 18.24
N ILE A 589 35.55 -15.90 19.34
CA ILE A 589 36.71 -16.78 19.55
C ILE A 589 36.25 -18.25 19.63
N ALA A 590 35.28 -18.56 20.50
CA ALA A 590 34.84 -19.93 20.76
C ALA A 590 34.26 -20.64 19.52
N PHE A 591 33.51 -19.91 18.69
CA PHE A 591 32.92 -20.43 17.45
C PHE A 591 33.74 -20.12 16.18
N LYS A 592 34.95 -19.56 16.33
CA LYS A 592 35.88 -19.18 15.25
C LYS A 592 35.21 -18.39 14.10
N LYS A 593 34.41 -17.39 14.46
CA LYS A 593 33.57 -16.60 13.55
C LYS A 593 33.83 -15.10 13.70
N SER A 594 33.61 -14.36 12.61
CA SER A 594 33.44 -12.90 12.68
C SER A 594 32.21 -12.56 13.52
N ILE A 595 32.30 -11.49 14.30
CA ILE A 595 31.18 -10.90 15.03
C ILE A 595 30.81 -9.55 14.40
N HIS A 596 29.52 -9.24 14.41
CA HIS A 596 28.97 -8.03 13.83
C HIS A 596 28.07 -7.36 14.87
N TYR A 597 28.39 -6.11 15.24
CA TYR A 597 27.57 -5.32 16.15
C TYR A 597 27.39 -3.90 15.63
N THR A 598 26.43 -3.17 16.20
CA THR A 598 26.24 -1.74 15.94
C THR A 598 26.24 -1.01 17.26
N SER A 599 27.18 -0.10 17.44
CA SER A 599 27.36 0.69 18.66
C SER A 599 27.33 2.18 18.33
N LYS A 600 27.26 3.00 19.37
CA LYS A 600 27.48 4.45 19.24
C LYS A 600 28.93 4.77 19.58
N THR A 601 29.50 5.79 18.98
CA THR A 601 30.78 6.37 19.40
C THR A 601 30.77 7.88 19.19
N TYR A 602 31.76 8.58 19.73
CA TYR A 602 31.93 10.02 19.58
C TYR A 602 33.12 10.31 18.66
N THR A 603 32.97 11.25 17.73
CA THR A 603 34.12 11.83 17.02
C THR A 603 34.80 12.90 17.88
N LYS A 604 36.02 13.30 17.52
CA LYS A 604 36.79 14.40 18.16
C LYS A 604 36.01 15.72 18.28
N ALA A 605 35.00 15.94 17.45
CA ALA A 605 34.09 17.09 17.52
C ALA A 605 32.92 16.90 18.53
N ASN A 606 33.02 15.90 19.41
CA ASN A 606 31.97 15.40 20.30
C ASN A 606 30.65 15.06 19.58
N ARG A 607 30.73 14.66 18.29
CA ARG A 607 29.56 14.25 17.49
C ARG A 607 29.31 12.77 17.72
N LEU A 608 28.15 12.45 18.30
CA LEU A 608 27.64 11.09 18.40
C LEU A 608 27.35 10.51 17.01
N ILE A 609 27.92 9.36 16.69
CA ILE A 609 27.70 8.59 15.47
C ILE A 609 27.33 7.14 15.79
N TRP A 610 26.61 6.49 14.89
CA TRP A 610 26.41 5.05 14.89
C TRP A 610 27.48 4.40 14.01
N ILE A 611 28.26 3.47 14.58
CA ILE A 611 29.21 2.63 13.84
C ILE A 611 28.71 1.19 13.80
N GLN A 612 28.81 0.56 12.62
CA GLN A 612 28.68 -0.88 12.48
C GLN A 612 30.08 -1.47 12.42
N THR A 613 30.44 -2.25 13.46
CA THR A 613 31.74 -2.91 13.56
C THR A 613 31.60 -4.37 13.15
N THR A 614 32.49 -4.82 12.27
CA THR A 614 32.76 -6.23 12.00
C THR A 614 34.13 -6.58 12.56
N MET A 615 34.20 -7.42 13.58
CA MET A 615 35.46 -7.87 14.17
C MET A 615 35.69 -9.35 13.91
N THR A 616 36.87 -9.70 13.40
CA THR A 616 37.25 -11.06 13.03
C THR A 616 38.50 -11.48 13.81
N PRO A 617 38.44 -12.53 14.64
CA PRO A 617 39.63 -13.17 15.18
C PRO A 617 40.37 -13.90 14.05
N ILE A 618 41.65 -13.59 13.88
CA ILE A 618 42.57 -14.27 12.99
C ILE A 618 43.31 -15.33 13.81
N PHE A 619 43.36 -16.56 13.31
CA PHE A 619 43.96 -17.70 14.01
C PHE A 619 45.34 -18.05 13.45
N ASP A 620 46.20 -18.62 14.29
CA ASP A 620 47.49 -19.21 13.88
C ASP A 620 47.33 -20.63 13.33
N ASN A 621 48.46 -21.25 12.94
CA ASN A 621 48.51 -22.63 12.42
C ASN A 621 48.21 -23.71 13.49
N GLU A 622 48.27 -23.36 14.77
CA GLU A 622 47.94 -24.26 15.89
C GLU A 622 46.44 -24.12 16.27
N GLY A 623 45.77 -23.10 15.74
CA GLY A 623 44.36 -22.81 15.94
C GLY A 623 44.07 -21.90 17.14
N ASN A 624 45.08 -21.27 17.75
CA ASN A 624 44.89 -20.21 18.73
C ASN A 624 44.55 -18.90 18.01
N VAL A 625 43.99 -17.92 18.73
CA VAL A 625 43.90 -16.55 18.19
C VAL A 625 45.32 -15.99 18.07
N SER A 626 45.58 -15.25 17.00
CA SER A 626 46.84 -14.55 16.73
C SER A 626 46.65 -13.03 16.78
N LYS A 627 45.59 -12.51 16.15
CA LYS A 627 45.25 -11.08 16.08
C LYS A 627 43.74 -10.88 15.94
N PHE A 628 43.25 -9.66 16.15
CA PHE A 628 41.90 -9.24 15.78
C PHE A 628 41.97 -8.19 14.66
N ILE A 629 41.07 -8.30 13.67
CA ILE A 629 40.83 -7.26 12.68
C ILE A 629 39.42 -6.72 12.90
N ALA A 630 39.28 -5.45 13.25
CA ALA A 630 38.00 -4.75 13.32
C ALA A 630 37.85 -3.80 12.11
N ILE A 631 36.64 -3.72 11.58
CA ILE A 631 36.27 -2.84 10.47
C ILE A 631 35.01 -2.07 10.88
N ASP A 632 35.09 -0.74 10.99
CA ASP A 632 33.97 0.11 11.40
C ASP A 632 33.48 1.00 10.25
N ALA A 633 32.17 1.04 10.03
CA ALA A 633 31.52 1.90 9.03
C ALA A 633 30.54 2.88 9.69
N ASP A 634 30.52 4.16 9.26
CA ASP A 634 29.51 5.14 9.69
C ASP A 634 28.13 4.77 9.10
N VAL A 635 27.28 4.18 9.93
CA VAL A 635 25.89 3.83 9.58
C VAL A 635 24.89 4.86 10.11
N THR A 636 25.34 6.01 10.61
CA THR A 636 24.47 7.06 11.20
C THR A 636 23.38 7.51 10.23
N LYS A 637 23.70 7.68 8.95
CA LYS A 637 22.72 8.05 7.91
C LYS A 637 21.65 6.97 7.68
N ILE A 638 22.03 5.69 7.84
CA ILE A 638 21.13 4.55 7.69
C ILE A 638 20.25 4.47 8.95
N LYS A 639 20.84 4.50 10.15
CA LYS A 639 20.11 4.45 11.43
C LYS A 639 19.13 5.60 11.61
N LEU A 640 19.50 6.84 11.28
CA LEU A 640 18.58 7.97 11.32
C LEU A 640 17.44 7.84 10.28
N ALA A 641 17.68 7.19 9.14
CA ALA A 641 16.63 6.90 8.17
C ALA A 641 15.70 5.77 8.64
N GLU A 642 16.23 4.71 9.27
CA GLU A 642 15.44 3.65 9.91
C GLU A 642 14.57 4.20 11.06
N GLU A 643 15.15 5.03 11.94
CA GLU A 643 14.45 5.70 13.04
C GLU A 643 13.33 6.62 12.52
N GLU A 644 13.58 7.42 11.48
CA GLU A 644 12.56 8.27 10.86
C GLU A 644 11.47 7.47 10.14
N ILE A 645 11.82 6.39 9.43
CA ILE A 645 10.85 5.48 8.79
C ILE A 645 9.98 4.79 9.84
N ALA A 646 10.56 4.32 10.95
CA ALA A 646 9.81 3.74 12.06
C ALA A 646 8.81 4.74 12.64
N ARG A 647 9.24 5.99 12.91
CA ARG A 647 8.40 7.09 13.40
C ARG A 647 7.31 7.51 12.41
N GLN A 648 7.57 7.44 11.10
CA GLN A 648 6.55 7.69 10.07
C GLN A 648 5.52 6.55 10.03
N ASN A 649 5.97 5.30 10.09
CA ASN A 649 5.09 4.13 10.12
C ASN A 649 4.19 4.12 11.38
N GLU A 650 4.72 4.50 12.54
CA GLU A 650 3.96 4.68 13.79
C GLU A 650 2.82 5.69 13.61
N LYS A 651 3.14 6.91 13.12
CA LYS A 651 2.14 7.96 12.85
C LYS A 651 1.09 7.57 11.81
N ILE A 652 1.48 6.81 10.78
CA ILE A 652 0.57 6.27 9.79
C ILE A 652 -0.36 5.23 10.45
N THR A 653 0.20 4.31 11.24
CA THR A 653 -0.55 3.28 11.97
C THR A 653 -1.57 3.89 12.94
N ASP A 654 -1.19 4.91 13.71
CA ASP A 654 -2.11 5.68 14.56
C ASP A 654 -3.24 6.34 13.76
N SER A 655 -2.92 6.95 12.62
CA SER A 655 -3.90 7.57 11.73
C SER A 655 -4.91 6.56 11.19
N ILE A 656 -4.45 5.35 10.87
CA ILE A 656 -5.32 4.25 10.40
C ILE A 656 -6.13 3.66 11.58
N HIS A 657 -5.57 3.57 12.78
CA HIS A 657 -6.33 3.22 13.98
C HIS A 657 -7.42 4.25 14.32
N TYR A 658 -7.19 5.54 14.04
CA TYR A 658 -8.23 6.56 14.14
C TYR A 658 -9.33 6.37 13.07
N ALA A 659 -8.96 6.07 11.82
CA ALA A 659 -9.93 5.72 10.77
C ALA A 659 -10.78 4.48 11.16
N LYS A 660 -10.18 3.45 11.78
CA LYS A 660 -10.92 2.29 12.32
C LYS A 660 -11.96 2.70 13.37
N LYS A 661 -11.65 3.65 14.26
CA LYS A 661 -12.61 4.16 15.25
C LYS A 661 -13.81 4.83 14.58
N ILE A 662 -13.58 5.58 13.50
CA ILE A 662 -14.65 6.20 12.69
C ILE A 662 -15.50 5.12 12.01
N GLN A 663 -14.90 4.17 11.28
CA GLN A 663 -15.62 3.07 10.63
C GLN A 663 -16.48 2.27 11.64
N THR A 664 -15.91 1.95 12.81
CA THR A 664 -16.59 1.22 13.89
C THR A 664 -17.78 2.00 14.48
N ALA A 665 -17.75 3.34 14.44
CA ALA A 665 -18.84 4.19 14.91
C ALA A 665 -19.99 4.37 13.90
N VAL A 666 -19.76 4.02 12.62
CA VAL A 666 -20.80 4.03 11.56
C VAL A 666 -21.47 2.65 11.42
N LEU A 667 -20.76 1.57 11.75
CA LEU A 667 -21.32 0.21 11.79
C LEU A 667 -22.47 0.08 12.82
N PRO A 668 -23.53 -0.72 12.54
CA PRO A 668 -24.63 -0.93 13.48
C PRO A 668 -24.16 -1.47 14.85
N PRO A 669 -24.45 -0.79 15.97
CA PRO A 669 -23.96 -1.22 17.27
C PRO A 669 -24.62 -2.52 17.75
N ASN A 670 -23.86 -3.33 18.50
CA ASN A 670 -24.28 -4.66 18.95
C ASN A 670 -25.64 -4.67 19.68
N ASP A 671 -25.92 -3.66 20.51
CA ASP A 671 -27.18 -3.57 21.27
C ASP A 671 -28.36 -2.98 20.47
N PHE A 672 -28.13 -2.51 19.23
CA PHE A 672 -29.18 -2.30 18.25
C PHE A 672 -29.47 -3.61 17.51
N LEU A 673 -28.43 -4.31 17.04
CA LEU A 673 -28.55 -5.59 16.36
C LEU A 673 -29.29 -6.64 17.21
N LYS A 674 -28.96 -6.82 18.49
CA LYS A 674 -29.68 -7.74 19.41
C LYS A 674 -31.17 -7.41 19.62
N LYS A 675 -31.59 -6.16 19.42
CA LYS A 675 -33.00 -5.73 19.53
C LYS A 675 -33.75 -5.90 18.21
N LEU A 676 -33.00 -5.89 17.10
CA LEU A 676 -33.50 -6.10 15.76
C LEU A 676 -33.65 -7.60 15.46
N LEU A 677 -32.65 -8.39 15.87
CA LEU A 677 -32.48 -9.80 15.57
C LEU A 677 -32.18 -10.54 16.89
N PRO A 678 -33.11 -11.35 17.41
CA PRO A 678 -32.85 -12.17 18.60
C PRO A 678 -31.85 -13.29 18.33
N GLU A 679 -31.96 -13.94 17.16
CA GLU A 679 -31.07 -15.01 16.70
C GLU A 679 -30.28 -14.57 15.46
N TYR A 680 -29.04 -14.13 15.69
CA TYR A 680 -28.06 -13.83 14.63
C TYR A 680 -26.63 -14.12 15.10
N PHE A 681 -25.69 -14.18 14.14
CA PHE A 681 -24.26 -13.97 14.37
C PHE A 681 -23.69 -13.05 13.30
N ILE A 682 -22.61 -12.34 13.64
CA ILE A 682 -21.71 -11.70 12.68
C ILE A 682 -20.28 -12.18 12.95
N MET A 683 -19.69 -12.82 11.96
CA MET A 683 -18.25 -13.06 11.84
C MET A 683 -17.70 -11.95 10.96
N PHE A 684 -16.94 -11.02 11.55
CA PHE A 684 -16.32 -9.91 10.85
C PHE A 684 -14.84 -9.86 11.22
N ARG A 685 -13.98 -10.15 10.26
CA ARG A 685 -12.52 -10.24 10.42
C ARG A 685 -11.85 -9.45 9.30
N PRO A 686 -11.58 -8.16 9.51
CA PRO A 686 -10.78 -7.38 8.57
C PRO A 686 -9.38 -7.98 8.38
N LYS A 687 -8.86 -7.87 7.17
CA LYS A 687 -7.50 -8.23 6.74
C LYS A 687 -6.46 -7.29 7.34
N ASP A 688 -6.76 -5.99 7.25
CA ASP A 688 -5.95 -4.87 7.72
C ASP A 688 -6.60 -4.21 8.96
N ILE A 689 -6.07 -3.07 9.38
CA ILE A 689 -6.63 -2.30 10.51
C ILE A 689 -8.05 -1.79 10.19
N VAL A 690 -8.34 -1.48 8.92
CA VAL A 690 -9.63 -0.98 8.39
C VAL A 690 -10.09 -1.96 7.29
N SER A 691 -11.39 -2.18 7.18
CA SER A 691 -11.99 -3.16 6.25
C SER A 691 -12.55 -2.48 5.00
N GLY A 692 -12.55 -3.15 3.84
CA GLY A 692 -13.48 -2.88 2.74
C GLY A 692 -14.90 -3.38 3.07
N ASP A 693 -15.00 -4.60 3.59
CA ASP A 693 -16.26 -5.18 4.05
C ASP A 693 -17.02 -4.30 5.07
N PHE A 694 -18.35 -4.30 4.97
CA PHE A 694 -19.23 -3.82 6.03
C PHE A 694 -20.55 -4.58 6.12
N TYR A 695 -21.07 -4.68 7.35
CA TYR A 695 -22.46 -5.05 7.60
C TYR A 695 -23.28 -3.80 7.87
N TRP A 696 -24.49 -3.76 7.34
CA TRP A 696 -25.46 -2.69 7.58
C TRP A 696 -26.80 -3.27 7.99
N ALA A 697 -27.53 -2.59 8.87
CA ALA A 697 -28.83 -3.03 9.34
C ALA A 697 -29.71 -1.84 9.76
N SER A 698 -31.01 -1.93 9.49
CA SER A 698 -32.00 -0.90 9.82
C SER A 698 -33.39 -1.51 10.06
N LYS A 699 -34.32 -0.72 10.59
CA LYS A 699 -35.74 -1.11 10.75
C LYS A 699 -36.65 0.02 10.29
N LYS A 700 -37.69 -0.32 9.52
CA LYS A 700 -38.75 0.61 9.13
C LYS A 700 -40.11 -0.07 9.24
N GLY A 701 -40.99 0.48 10.08
CA GLY A 701 -42.21 -0.22 10.48
C GLY A 701 -41.88 -1.59 11.09
N ASP A 702 -42.48 -2.65 10.54
CA ASP A 702 -42.23 -4.05 10.91
C ASP A 702 -41.22 -4.76 9.99
N GLN A 703 -40.64 -4.04 9.02
CA GLN A 703 -39.62 -4.58 8.11
C GLN A 703 -38.21 -4.33 8.66
N ILE A 704 -37.40 -5.39 8.67
CA ILE A 704 -35.98 -5.37 9.00
C ILE A 704 -35.18 -5.38 7.71
N LEU A 705 -34.21 -4.48 7.56
CA LEU A 705 -33.30 -4.42 6.43
C LEU A 705 -31.90 -4.81 6.90
N ILE A 706 -31.21 -5.69 6.16
CA ILE A 706 -29.87 -6.19 6.50
C ILE A 706 -29.05 -6.33 5.21
N ALA A 707 -27.81 -5.88 5.23
CA ALA A 707 -26.86 -6.13 4.16
C ALA A 707 -25.51 -6.62 4.65
N ALA A 708 -24.89 -7.48 3.85
CA ALA A 708 -23.44 -7.73 3.87
C ALA A 708 -22.88 -7.19 2.56
N ALA A 709 -21.87 -6.33 2.66
CA ALA A 709 -21.23 -5.68 1.52
C ALA A 709 -19.72 -5.87 1.58
N ASP A 710 -19.14 -6.03 0.40
CA ASP A 710 -17.73 -6.20 0.07
C ASP A 710 -17.35 -5.03 -0.85
N CYS A 711 -16.28 -4.29 -0.57
CA CYS A 711 -15.96 -3.04 -1.28
C CYS A 711 -14.66 -3.17 -2.07
N THR A 712 -14.57 -2.48 -3.21
CA THR A 712 -13.35 -2.53 -4.04
C THR A 712 -12.12 -2.07 -3.27
N GLY A 713 -11.26 -3.03 -2.92
CA GLY A 713 -10.04 -2.82 -2.17
C GLY A 713 -10.22 -2.88 -0.65
N HIS A 714 -9.19 -3.36 0.03
CA HIS A 714 -9.12 -3.50 1.49
C HIS A 714 -8.39 -2.30 2.13
N GLY A 715 -8.34 -2.26 3.47
CA GLY A 715 -7.60 -1.23 4.19
C GLY A 715 -8.27 0.14 4.12
N VAL A 716 -7.47 1.21 3.97
CA VAL A 716 -7.96 2.60 4.00
C VAL A 716 -8.87 2.95 2.81
N PRO A 717 -8.55 2.62 1.53
CA PRO A 717 -9.44 2.89 0.41
C PRO A 717 -10.78 2.15 0.56
N GLY A 718 -10.73 0.87 0.94
CA GLY A 718 -11.90 0.07 1.27
C GLY A 718 -12.79 0.74 2.31
N GLY A 719 -12.22 1.17 3.42
CA GLY A 719 -12.97 1.81 4.51
C GLY A 719 -13.72 3.08 4.11
N PHE A 720 -13.18 3.86 3.16
CA PHE A 720 -13.91 5.00 2.58
C PHE A 720 -15.11 4.55 1.74
N MET A 721 -14.95 3.48 0.93
CA MET A 721 -16.06 2.88 0.19
C MET A 721 -17.12 2.27 1.11
N SER A 722 -16.72 1.65 2.22
CA SER A 722 -17.66 1.14 3.24
C SER A 722 -18.49 2.27 3.85
N MET A 723 -17.83 3.36 4.24
CA MET A 723 -18.51 4.54 4.79
C MET A 723 -19.46 5.18 3.78
N LEU A 724 -19.07 5.24 2.50
CA LEU A 724 -19.91 5.76 1.41
C LEU A 724 -21.16 4.88 1.21
N GLY A 725 -20.98 3.56 1.16
CA GLY A 725 -22.08 2.58 1.03
C GLY A 725 -23.06 2.64 2.20
N MET A 726 -22.58 2.62 3.44
CA MET A 726 -23.42 2.79 4.64
C MET A 726 -24.16 4.14 4.65
N THR A 727 -23.51 5.22 4.20
CA THR A 727 -24.14 6.55 4.14
C THR A 727 -25.27 6.59 3.13
N PHE A 728 -25.07 6.07 1.92
CA PHE A 728 -26.13 6.03 0.90
C PHE A 728 -27.26 5.05 1.25
N LEU A 729 -26.97 3.88 1.85
CA LEU A 729 -28.02 3.00 2.36
C LEU A 729 -28.90 3.69 3.41
N ASN A 730 -28.30 4.43 4.35
CA ASN A 730 -29.03 5.24 5.32
C ASN A 730 -29.86 6.37 4.64
N GLU A 731 -29.31 7.04 3.63
CA GLU A 731 -30.01 8.12 2.93
C GLU A 731 -31.19 7.62 2.09
N ILE A 732 -31.00 6.57 1.28
CA ILE A 732 -32.01 5.96 0.41
C ILE A 732 -33.15 5.37 1.24
N THR A 733 -32.82 4.52 2.22
CA THR A 733 -33.84 3.89 3.09
C THR A 733 -34.43 4.87 4.10
N GLY A 734 -33.79 6.02 4.36
CA GLY A 734 -34.37 7.15 5.05
C GLY A 734 -35.54 7.78 4.28
N LYS A 735 -35.38 7.97 2.96
CA LYS A 735 -36.37 8.62 2.08
C LYS A 735 -37.61 7.77 1.78
N LEU A 736 -37.45 6.48 1.47
CA LEU A 736 -38.53 5.57 1.05
C LEU A 736 -39.49 5.22 2.20
N SER A 737 -40.81 5.27 2.01
CA SER A 737 -41.79 4.76 3.00
C SER A 737 -41.73 3.22 3.12
N PRO A 738 -42.25 2.60 4.21
CA PRO A 738 -42.30 1.13 4.36
C PRO A 738 -42.90 0.43 3.13
N GLU A 739 -43.96 1.01 2.58
CA GLU A 739 -44.71 0.52 1.43
C GLU A 739 -43.92 0.62 0.11
N GLU A 740 -42.86 1.45 0.06
CA GLU A 740 -41.95 1.62 -1.07
C GLU A 740 -40.65 0.80 -0.92
N LEU A 741 -40.48 0.03 0.17
CA LEU A 741 -39.27 -0.75 0.40
C LEU A 741 -39.17 -1.97 -0.52
N ASN A 742 -38.24 -1.89 -1.47
CA ASN A 742 -37.89 -2.96 -2.41
C ASN A 742 -36.37 -3.09 -2.50
N ALA A 743 -35.81 -4.30 -2.34
CA ALA A 743 -34.37 -4.51 -2.28
C ALA A 743 -33.69 -4.21 -3.63
N GLY A 744 -34.29 -4.63 -4.74
CA GLY A 744 -33.79 -4.34 -6.09
C GLY A 744 -33.75 -2.85 -6.41
N HIS A 745 -34.79 -2.10 -6.01
CA HIS A 745 -34.80 -0.64 -6.13
C HIS A 745 -33.69 0.02 -5.30
N ILE A 746 -33.52 -0.38 -4.03
CA ILE A 746 -32.50 0.19 -3.14
C ILE A 746 -31.08 -0.03 -3.67
N LEU A 747 -30.77 -1.23 -4.20
CA LEU A 747 -29.47 -1.49 -4.83
C LEU A 747 -29.27 -0.69 -6.13
N THR A 748 -30.34 -0.47 -6.88
CA THR A 748 -30.30 0.36 -8.10
C THR A 748 -29.95 1.82 -7.76
N GLU A 749 -30.61 2.39 -6.74
CA GLU A 749 -30.33 3.75 -6.27
C GLU A 749 -28.97 3.87 -5.57
N LEU A 750 -28.51 2.82 -4.88
CA LEU A 750 -27.16 2.76 -4.31
C LEU A 750 -26.10 2.84 -5.40
N ARG A 751 -26.26 2.06 -6.49
CA ARG A 751 -25.37 2.11 -7.67
C ARG A 751 -25.39 3.49 -8.33
N ASN A 752 -26.58 4.08 -8.51
CA ASN A 752 -26.73 5.42 -9.06
C ASN A 752 -25.99 6.48 -8.20
N SER A 753 -26.10 6.36 -6.87
CA SER A 753 -25.44 7.24 -5.90
C SER A 753 -23.91 7.11 -5.93
N VAL A 754 -23.38 5.88 -5.96
CA VAL A 754 -21.94 5.59 -6.08
C VAL A 754 -21.38 6.13 -7.40
N LYS A 755 -22.01 5.79 -8.54
CA LYS A 755 -21.58 6.26 -9.88
C LYS A 755 -21.56 7.78 -9.98
N SER A 756 -22.57 8.45 -9.42
CA SER A 756 -22.66 9.92 -9.37
C SER A 756 -21.58 10.54 -8.48
N SER A 757 -21.39 10.01 -7.26
CA SER A 757 -20.43 10.51 -6.28
C SER A 757 -18.99 10.38 -6.75
N LEU A 758 -18.63 9.20 -7.29
CA LEU A 758 -17.30 8.91 -7.85
C LEU A 758 -17.12 9.44 -9.29
N ARG A 759 -18.17 10.03 -9.89
CA ARG A 759 -18.18 10.60 -11.25
C ARG A 759 -17.76 9.60 -12.34
N GLN A 760 -18.18 8.35 -12.20
CA GLN A 760 -17.86 7.28 -13.13
C GLN A 760 -18.61 7.51 -14.46
N THR A 761 -17.89 7.85 -15.52
CA THR A 761 -18.46 8.10 -16.87
C THR A 761 -18.25 6.94 -17.85
N GLY A 762 -17.40 5.97 -17.47
CA GLY A 762 -17.17 4.73 -18.21
C GLY A 762 -15.99 4.80 -19.18
N LYS A 763 -15.18 5.87 -19.11
CA LYS A 763 -14.02 6.03 -19.98
C LYS A 763 -12.88 5.10 -19.57
N GLU A 764 -12.04 4.78 -20.55
CA GLU A 764 -10.82 4.01 -20.33
C GLU A 764 -9.86 4.79 -19.41
N GLY A 765 -9.37 4.12 -18.36
CA GLY A 765 -8.54 4.73 -17.31
C GLY A 765 -9.30 5.40 -16.14
N GLU A 766 -10.63 5.45 -16.15
CA GLU A 766 -11.39 5.89 -14.97
C GLU A 766 -11.42 4.81 -13.87
N ALA A 767 -11.47 5.24 -12.61
CA ALA A 767 -11.53 4.36 -11.45
C ALA A 767 -12.92 3.72 -11.32
N LYS A 768 -12.96 2.38 -11.21
CA LYS A 768 -14.19 1.57 -11.25
C LYS A 768 -14.61 1.06 -9.87
N ASP A 769 -14.23 1.78 -8.82
CA ASP A 769 -14.50 1.37 -7.44
C ASP A 769 -16.02 1.25 -7.19
N GLY A 770 -16.42 0.17 -6.54
CA GLY A 770 -17.80 -0.15 -6.23
C GLY A 770 -17.90 -1.05 -5.01
N MET A 771 -19.01 -1.79 -4.94
CA MET A 771 -19.21 -2.81 -3.92
C MET A 771 -20.09 -3.95 -4.40
N ASP A 772 -19.82 -5.15 -3.91
CA ASP A 772 -20.62 -6.35 -4.13
C ASP A 772 -21.41 -6.61 -2.85
N ILE A 773 -22.74 -6.69 -2.95
CA ILE A 773 -23.63 -6.59 -1.78
C ILE A 773 -24.79 -7.56 -1.89
N ALA A 774 -25.09 -8.22 -0.78
CA ALA A 774 -26.34 -8.93 -0.56
C ALA A 774 -27.24 -8.06 0.33
N LEU A 775 -28.46 -7.74 -0.09
CA LEU A 775 -29.45 -6.97 0.68
C LEU A 775 -30.73 -7.78 0.87
N CYS A 776 -31.12 -7.99 2.13
CA CYS A 776 -32.37 -8.64 2.53
C CYS A 776 -33.31 -7.64 3.21
N ILE A 777 -34.62 -7.78 2.98
CA ILE A 777 -35.68 -7.07 3.69
C ILE A 777 -36.69 -8.10 4.19
N ILE A 778 -36.82 -8.26 5.50
CA ILE A 778 -37.67 -9.28 6.14
C ILE A 778 -38.84 -8.59 6.83
N ASP A 779 -40.07 -8.89 6.42
CA ASP A 779 -41.28 -8.43 7.10
C ASP A 779 -41.63 -9.37 8.27
N GLN A 780 -41.55 -8.86 9.51
CA GLN A 780 -41.80 -9.63 10.73
C GLN A 780 -43.28 -10.01 10.96
N LYS A 781 -44.22 -9.52 10.13
CA LYS A 781 -45.65 -9.90 10.21
C LYS A 781 -46.05 -11.02 9.26
N THR A 782 -45.36 -11.14 8.12
CA THR A 782 -45.67 -12.13 7.08
C THR A 782 -44.59 -13.20 6.93
N ASN A 783 -43.42 -13.00 7.52
CA ASN A 783 -42.20 -13.78 7.29
C ASN A 783 -41.83 -13.86 5.79
N ILE A 784 -42.23 -12.85 5.01
CA ILE A 784 -41.80 -12.69 3.62
C ILE A 784 -40.47 -11.93 3.62
N MET A 785 -39.47 -12.51 2.96
CA MET A 785 -38.20 -11.88 2.69
C MET A 785 -38.11 -11.45 1.23
N GLN A 786 -37.76 -10.19 1.00
CA GLN A 786 -37.23 -9.73 -0.27
C GLN A 786 -35.70 -9.84 -0.26
N PHE A 787 -35.09 -10.19 -1.38
CA PHE A 787 -33.64 -10.21 -1.59
C PHE A 787 -33.28 -9.57 -2.93
N ALA A 788 -32.20 -8.80 -2.94
CA ALA A 788 -31.47 -8.46 -4.15
C ALA A 788 -29.97 -8.53 -3.87
N GLY A 789 -29.17 -8.85 -4.89
CA GLY A 789 -27.72 -8.94 -4.76
C GLY A 789 -26.98 -8.44 -5.98
N ALA A 790 -25.83 -7.80 -5.73
CA ALA A 790 -24.81 -7.45 -6.71
C ALA A 790 -23.62 -8.39 -6.47
N ASN A 791 -23.40 -9.34 -7.38
CA ASN A 791 -22.45 -10.47 -7.33
C ASN A 791 -22.60 -11.44 -6.12
N ASN A 792 -22.81 -10.95 -4.90
CA ASN A 792 -22.92 -11.73 -3.66
C ASN A 792 -24.32 -12.38 -3.48
N PRO A 793 -24.44 -13.72 -3.54
CA PRO A 793 -25.73 -14.42 -3.47
C PRO A 793 -26.21 -14.62 -2.02
N LEU A 794 -27.48 -15.01 -1.87
CA LEU A 794 -28.07 -15.41 -0.59
C LEU A 794 -28.23 -16.93 -0.52
N PHE A 795 -27.76 -17.53 0.58
CA PHE A 795 -28.08 -18.92 0.92
C PHE A 795 -29.09 -18.97 2.06
N VAL A 796 -30.13 -19.78 1.91
CA VAL A 796 -31.06 -20.13 2.99
C VAL A 796 -31.01 -21.64 3.20
N VAL A 797 -30.77 -22.07 4.44
CA VAL A 797 -30.78 -23.48 4.82
C VAL A 797 -32.03 -23.75 5.63
N ARG A 798 -32.88 -24.64 5.10
CA ARG A 798 -34.14 -25.09 5.69
C ARG A 798 -33.96 -26.52 6.21
N ASN A 799 -34.42 -26.78 7.44
CA ASN A 799 -34.29 -28.08 8.08
C ASN A 799 -35.70 -28.66 8.28
N ASN A 800 -36.09 -29.62 7.45
CA ASN A 800 -37.33 -30.36 7.60
C ASN A 800 -37.04 -31.67 8.37
N ASP A 801 -38.08 -32.31 8.93
CA ASP A 801 -37.95 -33.54 9.76
C ASP A 801 -37.28 -34.76 9.10
N GLN A 802 -36.98 -34.70 7.79
CA GLN A 802 -36.42 -35.81 7.01
C GLN A 802 -35.16 -35.43 6.20
N GLU A 803 -35.08 -34.23 5.64
CA GLU A 803 -33.91 -33.75 4.89
C GLU A 803 -33.64 -32.24 5.08
N GLN A 804 -32.39 -31.84 4.85
CA GLN A 804 -31.93 -30.46 4.90
C GLN A 804 -31.83 -29.88 3.48
N GLU A 805 -32.63 -28.86 3.19
CA GLU A 805 -32.64 -28.14 1.91
C GLU A 805 -31.71 -26.92 1.94
N ILE A 806 -31.04 -26.61 0.84
CA ILE A 806 -30.23 -25.39 0.69
C ILE A 806 -30.69 -24.61 -0.53
N ILE A 807 -31.53 -23.60 -0.30
CA ILE A 807 -32.03 -22.66 -1.30
C ILE A 807 -30.88 -21.70 -1.67
N ASP A 808 -30.66 -21.53 -2.97
CA ASP A 808 -29.58 -20.74 -3.57
C ASP A 808 -30.18 -19.61 -4.39
N ILE A 809 -30.21 -18.39 -3.85
CA ILE A 809 -30.74 -17.22 -4.55
C ILE A 809 -29.56 -16.43 -5.12
N LYS A 810 -29.39 -16.53 -6.44
CA LYS A 810 -28.32 -15.85 -7.16
C LYS A 810 -28.50 -14.34 -7.13
N ALA A 811 -27.38 -13.63 -7.04
CA ALA A 811 -27.29 -12.22 -7.34
C ALA A 811 -27.35 -11.96 -8.85
N ASP A 812 -27.48 -10.68 -9.23
CA ASP A 812 -27.11 -10.23 -10.57
C ASP A 812 -25.59 -10.13 -10.72
N ASP A 813 -25.09 -10.55 -11.88
CA ASP A 813 -23.67 -10.55 -12.28
C ASP A 813 -23.23 -9.14 -12.72
N MET A 814 -23.37 -8.17 -11.80
CA MET A 814 -22.92 -6.79 -11.91
C MET A 814 -22.72 -6.16 -10.52
N PRO A 815 -21.68 -5.33 -10.31
CA PRO A 815 -21.41 -4.66 -9.04
C PRO A 815 -22.30 -3.42 -8.81
N ILE A 816 -22.29 -2.90 -7.58
CA ILE A 816 -22.70 -1.52 -7.25
C ILE A 816 -21.57 -0.57 -7.69
N GLY A 817 -21.49 -0.32 -8.99
CA GLY A 817 -20.55 0.58 -9.63
C GLY A 817 -20.86 0.69 -11.12
N ILE A 818 -19.94 1.25 -11.91
CA ILE A 818 -20.07 1.27 -13.36
C ILE A 818 -19.64 -0.08 -13.99
N PHE A 819 -20.49 -0.68 -14.82
CA PHE A 819 -20.19 -1.96 -15.45
C PHE A 819 -20.65 -2.01 -16.92
N TYR A 820 -19.84 -2.61 -17.78
CA TYR A 820 -20.00 -2.53 -19.24
C TYR A 820 -21.23 -3.30 -19.77
N HIS A 821 -21.76 -4.23 -18.98
CA HIS A 821 -22.98 -4.99 -19.25
C HIS A 821 -24.00 -4.86 -18.11
N GLU A 822 -24.07 -3.68 -17.47
CA GLU A 822 -25.05 -3.44 -16.41
C GLU A 822 -26.50 -3.46 -16.94
N LYS A 823 -27.42 -4.02 -16.13
CA LYS A 823 -28.87 -3.92 -16.34
C LYS A 823 -29.39 -2.60 -15.78
N ASP A 824 -30.52 -2.10 -16.30
CA ASP A 824 -31.17 -0.87 -15.81
C ASP A 824 -31.48 -0.91 -14.30
N SER A 825 -31.82 -2.08 -13.76
CA SER A 825 -32.11 -2.30 -12.33
C SER A 825 -31.69 -3.69 -11.85
N PHE A 826 -31.58 -3.85 -10.53
CA PHE A 826 -31.33 -5.13 -9.86
C PHE A 826 -32.60 -5.96 -9.68
N THR A 827 -32.46 -7.27 -9.83
CA THR A 827 -33.54 -8.26 -9.70
C THR A 827 -33.96 -8.41 -8.24
N ASN A 828 -35.25 -8.23 -7.95
CA ASN A 828 -35.81 -8.40 -6.61
C ASN A 828 -36.52 -9.75 -6.48
N HIS A 829 -35.91 -10.66 -5.72
CA HIS A 829 -36.45 -11.97 -5.38
C HIS A 829 -37.32 -11.88 -4.12
N THR A 830 -38.32 -12.76 -4.02
CA THR A 830 -39.20 -12.87 -2.85
C THR A 830 -39.29 -14.33 -2.40
N LEU A 831 -39.08 -14.59 -1.11
CA LEU A 831 -39.16 -15.93 -0.51
C LEU A 831 -40.02 -15.89 0.75
N GLN A 832 -40.91 -16.89 0.90
CA GLN A 832 -41.59 -17.16 2.16
C GLN A 832 -40.64 -17.95 3.09
N LEU A 833 -40.30 -17.34 4.22
CA LEU A 833 -39.53 -17.98 5.28
C LEU A 833 -40.44 -18.85 6.17
N GLN A 834 -39.83 -19.85 6.78
CA GLN A 834 -40.39 -20.76 7.77
C GLN A 834 -39.61 -20.63 9.09
N GLU A 835 -40.26 -20.94 10.21
CA GLU A 835 -39.62 -20.93 11.54
C GLU A 835 -38.42 -21.91 11.56
N GLY A 836 -37.26 -21.43 12.00
CA GLY A 836 -36.00 -22.19 11.98
C GLY A 836 -35.16 -22.06 10.70
N ASP A 837 -35.67 -21.44 9.63
CA ASP A 837 -34.87 -21.12 8.43
C ASP A 837 -33.63 -20.30 8.83
N SER A 838 -32.47 -20.71 8.32
CA SER A 838 -31.20 -20.04 8.60
C SER A 838 -30.66 -19.36 7.33
N CYS A 839 -30.62 -18.03 7.32
CA CYS A 839 -30.21 -17.20 6.18
C CYS A 839 -28.75 -16.72 6.35
N TYR A 840 -27.96 -16.76 5.28
CA TYR A 840 -26.53 -16.40 5.31
C TYR A 840 -26.14 -15.41 4.20
N LEU A 841 -25.63 -14.26 4.59
CA LEU A 841 -25.06 -13.22 3.72
C LEU A 841 -23.55 -13.13 3.97
N PHE A 842 -22.72 -12.92 2.94
CA PHE A 842 -21.26 -12.97 3.07
C PHE A 842 -20.50 -12.21 1.96
N SER A 843 -19.23 -11.89 2.22
CA SER A 843 -18.22 -11.42 1.26
C SER A 843 -17.37 -12.56 0.69
N ASP A 844 -16.52 -12.31 -0.32
CA ASP A 844 -15.79 -13.37 -1.02
C ASP A 844 -14.59 -13.95 -0.23
N GLY A 845 -14.05 -13.19 0.73
CA GLY A 845 -12.79 -13.53 1.40
C GLY A 845 -12.81 -14.84 2.21
N TYR A 846 -13.99 -15.28 2.69
CA TYR A 846 -14.12 -16.61 3.31
C TYR A 846 -13.96 -17.74 2.26
N PRO A 847 -14.79 -17.84 1.20
CA PRO A 847 -14.60 -18.86 0.17
C PRO A 847 -13.27 -18.73 -0.59
N ASP A 848 -12.69 -17.53 -0.74
CA ASP A 848 -11.47 -17.38 -1.54
C ASP A 848 -10.16 -17.60 -0.78
N GLN A 849 -10.17 -17.66 0.56
CA GLN A 849 -8.97 -17.93 1.36
C GLN A 849 -8.16 -19.15 0.89
N PHE A 850 -6.88 -18.93 0.58
CA PHE A 850 -5.92 -19.98 0.27
C PHE A 850 -5.54 -20.79 1.52
N GLY A 851 -5.53 -22.11 1.40
CA GLY A 851 -5.26 -22.99 2.53
C GLY A 851 -5.21 -24.50 2.19
N GLY A 852 -5.24 -25.30 3.25
CA GLY A 852 -5.17 -26.76 3.22
C GLY A 852 -3.82 -27.31 2.74
N LYS A 853 -3.68 -28.65 2.78
CA LYS A 853 -2.44 -29.39 2.43
C LYS A 853 -1.90 -29.18 1.00
N LYS A 854 -2.60 -28.42 0.14
CA LYS A 854 -2.22 -28.15 -1.26
C LYS A 854 -2.26 -26.66 -1.63
N GLY A 855 -2.41 -25.74 -0.66
CA GLY A 855 -2.39 -24.29 -0.90
C GLY A 855 -3.39 -23.82 -1.96
N ARG A 856 -4.68 -24.13 -1.79
CA ARG A 856 -5.74 -23.78 -2.76
C ARG A 856 -6.82 -22.91 -2.10
N LYS A 857 -7.58 -22.14 -2.89
CA LYS A 857 -8.80 -21.45 -2.43
C LYS A 857 -9.80 -22.44 -1.79
N LEU A 858 -10.56 -21.99 -0.79
CA LEU A 858 -11.58 -22.80 -0.11
C LEU A 858 -12.76 -23.12 -1.06
N MET A 859 -13.07 -22.24 -2.01
CA MET A 859 -14.17 -22.28 -2.99
C MET A 859 -15.56 -22.27 -2.33
N LEU A 860 -16.47 -21.49 -2.92
CA LEU A 860 -17.88 -21.35 -2.49
C LEU A 860 -18.59 -22.70 -2.24
N SER A 861 -18.30 -23.72 -3.05
CA SER A 861 -18.85 -25.08 -2.91
C SER A 861 -18.48 -25.78 -1.58
N ARG A 862 -17.32 -25.49 -0.97
CA ARG A 862 -16.98 -26.01 0.37
C ARG A 862 -17.61 -25.18 1.46
N PHE A 863 -17.61 -23.85 1.31
CA PHE A 863 -18.24 -22.93 2.26
C PHE A 863 -19.74 -23.23 2.43
N LYS A 864 -20.48 -23.38 1.33
CA LYS A 864 -21.90 -23.76 1.34
C LYS A 864 -22.18 -25.07 2.10
N LYS A 865 -21.30 -26.07 1.96
CA LYS A 865 -21.39 -27.34 2.72
C LYS A 865 -21.08 -27.18 4.21
N MET A 866 -20.22 -26.23 4.57
CA MET A 866 -19.90 -25.92 5.97
C MET A 866 -21.05 -25.22 6.66
N LEU A 867 -21.69 -24.23 6.01
CA LEU A 867 -22.89 -23.54 6.50
C LEU A 867 -24.03 -24.55 6.78
N ALA A 868 -24.32 -25.44 5.82
CA ALA A 868 -25.32 -26.49 5.98
C ALA A 868 -25.01 -27.43 7.17
N ALA A 869 -23.76 -27.91 7.28
CA ALA A 869 -23.31 -28.75 8.39
C ALA A 869 -23.35 -28.07 9.78
N SER A 870 -23.42 -26.74 9.83
CA SER A 870 -23.64 -25.97 11.06
C SER A 870 -25.09 -25.55 11.30
N ALA A 871 -25.96 -25.49 10.28
CA ALA A 871 -27.26 -24.80 10.35
C ALA A 871 -28.23 -25.31 11.44
N ASN A 872 -28.14 -26.58 11.84
CA ASN A 872 -28.95 -27.15 12.94
C ASN A 872 -28.44 -26.80 14.36
N ARG A 873 -27.38 -25.99 14.48
CA ARG A 873 -26.79 -25.58 15.77
C ARG A 873 -27.27 -24.17 16.18
N PRO A 874 -27.20 -23.80 17.47
CA PRO A 874 -27.36 -22.41 17.90
C PRO A 874 -26.33 -21.50 17.19
N LEU A 875 -26.73 -20.29 16.80
CA LEU A 875 -25.95 -19.44 15.89
C LEU A 875 -24.56 -19.05 16.44
N HIS A 876 -24.38 -18.94 17.76
CA HIS A 876 -23.05 -18.74 18.35
C HIS A 876 -22.11 -19.94 18.09
N VAL A 877 -22.60 -21.17 18.22
CA VAL A 877 -21.85 -22.41 17.89
C VAL A 877 -21.58 -22.50 16.39
N GLN A 878 -22.44 -21.94 15.53
CA GLN A 878 -22.16 -21.85 14.10
C GLN A 878 -21.00 -20.91 13.80
N LYS A 879 -21.00 -19.71 14.40
CA LYS A 879 -19.88 -18.76 14.30
C LYS A 879 -18.57 -19.40 14.74
N GLU A 880 -18.54 -19.99 15.94
CA GLU A 880 -17.35 -20.69 16.46
C GLU A 880 -16.89 -21.82 15.53
N PHE A 881 -17.83 -22.59 14.97
CA PHE A 881 -17.51 -23.64 13.99
C PHE A 881 -16.88 -23.06 12.71
N LEU A 882 -17.42 -21.97 12.17
CA LEU A 882 -16.89 -21.31 10.98
C LEU A 882 -15.52 -20.66 11.23
N GLU A 883 -15.32 -20.01 12.37
CA GLU A 883 -14.03 -19.43 12.77
C GLU A 883 -12.96 -20.52 12.93
N ASN A 884 -13.25 -21.60 13.67
CA ASN A 884 -12.33 -22.73 13.83
C ASN A 884 -12.02 -23.41 12.48
N LYS A 885 -13.02 -23.62 11.61
CA LYS A 885 -12.79 -24.22 10.28
C LYS A 885 -11.98 -23.30 9.36
N PHE A 886 -12.17 -21.98 9.47
CA PHE A 886 -11.40 -21.00 8.72
C PHE A 886 -9.92 -21.04 9.12
N ASP A 887 -9.60 -20.95 10.40
CA ASP A 887 -8.20 -20.93 10.85
C ASP A 887 -7.50 -22.30 10.65
N ILE A 888 -8.22 -23.43 10.75
CA ILE A 888 -7.71 -24.75 10.36
C ILE A 888 -7.42 -24.83 8.85
N TRP A 889 -8.26 -24.23 7.99
CA TRP A 889 -8.01 -24.20 6.55
C TRP A 889 -6.83 -23.30 6.20
N LYS A 890 -6.83 -22.07 6.71
CA LYS A 890 -5.78 -21.07 6.51
C LYS A 890 -4.43 -21.58 7.03
N GLY A 891 -4.39 -22.14 8.23
CA GLY A 891 -3.16 -22.51 8.92
C GLY A 891 -2.19 -21.32 9.01
N ASN A 892 -0.92 -21.57 8.68
CA ASN A 892 0.14 -20.55 8.71
C ASN A 892 0.08 -19.53 7.56
N ASN A 893 -0.88 -19.64 6.63
CA ASN A 893 -1.06 -18.63 5.59
C ASN A 893 -1.57 -17.31 6.20
N ARG A 894 -1.25 -16.19 5.53
CA ARG A 894 -1.88 -14.90 5.82
C ARG A 894 -3.36 -14.93 5.39
N GLN A 895 -4.18 -14.11 6.05
CA GLN A 895 -5.52 -13.83 5.57
C GLN A 895 -5.40 -13.03 4.26
N ILE A 896 -6.10 -13.43 3.21
CA ILE A 896 -5.89 -12.84 1.87
C ILE A 896 -6.79 -11.64 1.59
N ASP A 897 -7.96 -11.56 2.20
CA ASP A 897 -8.88 -10.41 2.09
C ASP A 897 -9.76 -10.24 3.32
N ASP A 898 -10.55 -9.17 3.34
CA ASP A 898 -11.55 -8.92 4.39
C ASP A 898 -12.59 -10.05 4.43
N ILE A 899 -13.20 -10.28 5.60
CA ILE A 899 -14.15 -11.39 5.80
C ILE A 899 -15.36 -10.92 6.58
N LEU A 900 -16.53 -11.13 5.99
CA LEU A 900 -17.84 -10.92 6.57
C LEU A 900 -18.72 -12.14 6.30
N VAL A 901 -19.29 -12.71 7.36
CA VAL A 901 -20.39 -13.67 7.30
C VAL A 901 -21.43 -13.29 8.34
N ILE A 902 -22.64 -13.00 7.89
CA ILE A 902 -23.83 -12.77 8.71
C ILE A 902 -24.70 -14.03 8.62
N GLY A 903 -25.04 -14.61 9.77
CA GLY A 903 -26.04 -15.68 9.86
C GLY A 903 -27.23 -15.22 10.69
N ILE A 904 -28.45 -15.47 10.24
CA ILE A 904 -29.72 -15.07 10.88
C ILE A 904 -30.63 -16.29 10.95
N ARG A 905 -31.43 -16.43 12.01
CA ARG A 905 -32.56 -17.37 12.07
C ARG A 905 -33.88 -16.64 12.28
N ILE A 906 -34.94 -17.21 11.71
CA ILE A 906 -36.32 -16.75 11.72
C ILE A 906 -37.13 -17.50 12.78
#